data_AF-A0AAV8XXL8-F1
#
_entry.id   AF-A0AAV8XXL8-F1
#
_cell.length_a   1.000
_cell.length_b   1.000
_cell.length_c   1.000
_cell.angle_alpha   90.00
_cell.angle_beta   90.00
_cell.angle_gamma   90.00
#
_symmetry.space_group_name_H-M   'P 1'
#
loop_
_entity.id
_entity.type
_entity.pdbx_description
1 polymer ?
#
loop_
_entity_poly.entity_id
_entity_poly.type
_entity_poly.pdbx_seq_one_letter_code
_entity_poly.pdbx_strand_id
1 'polypeptide(L)'
;MGTEKLLFRLEQPHGTGDIYIAWQKGSGIYLATTGIDSMINIFDRYGEIQERIKLPSLCTGFDWDSDGDILAVICQTPHLILWDANAAKKNVIDTGLKDSMTCLIWAKGSPILAVGTAKGNVSIYNHNTAKRVPIIGKHTKRITCGAWNNNNLLALGSDDKTVSVSNIDGDTLRVVNLRAEPSEVQFSEMKMDERVGGENTISLLVGRKTLYLYNLLDPENPIELAFQQHYGTIVNYKWFGDGYILIGFNAGFFIAISTHIREVGQELFQVKNHKNSLTDIAICEVIGKAASCGDNTVKVHDLSNLQETSSVLTLAQESGIDRIGWSSDGQLLAVCTKGGSLNVYVSHMPVLTSVCPPRIALLSSLTEISLYNYSTDKSKLKSVPITLEIEPSFIAVGPYHLAAGMNNRVWFYDLTKPQPGTDDAPLKLKDRPYLGAVTSVRLNSDYASVLFEGKLELHMIEAAEASQEDKEAITFPDSQSESFAITCHELTPDFLIYGTDMGHIIYFHIEEWAKAIEFRHSIGVTGIYADPAGTRLVFLDAKTKGYVYNAVTNEVIPITNLPNKVLGITWDSNITDRNVFITYDEHEIVTYIYTRISIEGSSVKKVGQTILVSKQIPLLMYGGEVMSATSGSQLTQLLLATHDSVQIGIIERDQTILELNFDKQLALHRFNAAFDTCHTLKSKKLLRKLAEEALKCLEIEMAIRAYKELEEVAIVMSLESIQCVEDYRLLCGYITMYLNNYDKAQEWFLGSSCPQVALEMRRDLLQWDQALQLAKKMAPEQIAMISREYAQQLEFIGNYSEALRHYEKGLQENLSPEHTFICKSGIARTNLHCSNYRHGMSIAIELDNKQLLRECAEILDKKKQVSEAAQLFERCQQYDRAASNYIKLKNWGKVGELLPNVNSNKIQLQYAKAKESEKRYEEAVLAYQKAKDYDSVIRLHLEHLNNPEIAVELVQETKSVEGAKMVAKFFQGLNDITSAIKFLVFSKCSEEAFDLAKKNGKMSLYGEILLDTFSEDEIKPQDFANVASYFEKEQNHLLAGKYWFHARDYQKAMKHLLRAAKSNSKEKEAITIAIDVVAASNDDSLSNTLIEFLLGETDGLPKDPKYLFRLYMAKKQFREASKSALIIANEEQINGNYRNAHDVLFAMCQELKQNGIGIPYEMYANLMLLHNIVPILTSTVIECHRAGLRHAAYKYATTLMNPEYRKNVDPKYAKKIEAVVRKPPKNGKEGEAIGDPMEALSPCPYC
;
A
#
# COMPACT_ATOMS: atom_id res chain seq x y z
N MET A 1 25.80 -12.65 -33.84
CA MET A 1 25.82 -12.07 -35.20
C MET A 1 26.91 -11.01 -35.20
N GLY A 2 27.86 -11.07 -36.14
CA GLY A 2 29.02 -10.16 -36.12
C GLY A 2 28.56 -8.70 -36.18
N THR A 3 28.99 -7.91 -35.20
CA THR A 3 28.72 -6.46 -35.10
C THR A 3 29.50 -5.64 -36.13
N GLU A 4 30.52 -6.25 -36.75
CA GLU A 4 31.50 -5.52 -37.53
C GLU A 4 31.01 -5.36 -38.98
N LYS A 5 30.49 -4.18 -39.28
CA LYS A 5 30.03 -3.79 -40.62
C LYS A 5 31.24 -3.37 -41.46
N LEU A 6 31.27 -3.80 -42.72
CA LEU A 6 32.23 -3.28 -43.71
C LEU A 6 31.92 -1.79 -43.94
N LEU A 7 32.89 -0.92 -43.68
CA LEU A 7 32.76 0.52 -43.91
C LEU A 7 33.04 0.84 -45.39
N PHE A 8 34.22 0.46 -45.87
CA PHE A 8 34.61 0.61 -47.26
C PHE A 8 35.61 -0.47 -47.69
N ARG A 9 35.73 -0.63 -49.01
CA ARG A 9 36.65 -1.57 -49.67
C ARG A 9 37.42 -0.85 -50.75
N LEU A 10 38.74 -1.02 -50.76
CA LEU A 10 39.62 -0.55 -51.81
C LEU A 10 40.18 -1.75 -52.57
N GLU A 11 39.77 -1.89 -53.82
CA GLU A 11 40.27 -2.94 -54.72
C GLU A 11 41.58 -2.48 -55.36
N GLN A 12 42.69 -3.15 -55.06
CA GLN A 12 44.00 -2.94 -55.69
C GLN A 12 44.49 -1.47 -55.67
N PRO A 13 44.50 -0.77 -54.51
CA PRO A 13 44.96 0.62 -54.44
C PRO A 13 46.42 0.81 -54.88
N HIS A 14 47.23 -0.25 -54.87
CA HIS A 14 48.65 -0.28 -55.27
C HIS A 14 48.97 -1.39 -56.31
N GLY A 15 47.95 -1.94 -56.99
CA GLY A 15 48.10 -3.08 -57.90
C GLY A 15 48.04 -4.46 -57.20
N THR A 16 48.41 -5.52 -57.92
CA THR A 16 48.38 -6.90 -57.43
C THR A 16 49.61 -7.20 -56.56
N GLY A 17 49.41 -7.39 -55.26
CA GLY A 17 50.45 -7.86 -54.33
C GLY A 17 50.21 -7.39 -52.90
N ASP A 18 51.24 -7.52 -52.06
CA ASP A 18 51.13 -7.21 -50.63
C ASP A 18 50.94 -5.70 -50.39
N ILE A 19 50.02 -5.37 -49.49
CA ILE A 19 49.76 -4.01 -49.03
C ILE A 19 50.22 -3.89 -47.59
N TYR A 20 50.95 -2.82 -47.32
CA TYR A 20 51.34 -2.44 -45.97
C TYR A 20 50.48 -1.26 -45.54
N ILE A 21 50.10 -1.26 -44.27
CA ILE A 21 49.21 -0.25 -43.68
C ILE A 21 49.82 0.30 -42.39
N ALA A 22 49.57 1.58 -42.12
CA ALA A 22 49.84 2.22 -40.84
C ALA A 22 48.74 3.23 -40.50
N TRP A 23 48.07 3.01 -39.37
CA TRP A 23 47.10 3.95 -38.83
C TRP A 23 47.80 5.10 -38.12
N GLN A 24 47.24 6.30 -38.24
CA GLN A 24 47.68 7.46 -37.47
C GLN A 24 47.57 7.18 -35.96
N LYS A 25 48.65 7.45 -35.23
CA LYS A 25 48.69 7.34 -33.76
C LYS A 25 47.87 8.46 -33.12
N GLY A 26 47.25 8.20 -31.97
CA GLY A 26 46.36 9.16 -31.31
C GLY A 26 44.98 9.23 -31.99
N SER A 27 44.78 10.21 -32.89
CA SER A 27 43.46 10.54 -33.45
C SER A 27 42.92 9.49 -34.42
N GLY A 28 43.75 8.66 -35.05
CA GLY A 28 43.31 7.59 -35.96
C GLY A 28 42.53 8.08 -37.19
N ILE A 29 42.68 9.35 -37.60
CA ILE A 29 41.94 9.94 -38.72
C ILE A 29 42.47 9.40 -40.05
N TYR A 30 43.79 9.32 -40.19
CA TYR A 30 44.41 8.88 -41.43
C TYR A 30 44.86 7.43 -41.42
N LEU A 31 44.69 6.78 -42.58
CA LEU A 31 45.23 5.47 -42.92
C LEU A 31 46.25 5.61 -44.05
N ALA A 32 47.52 5.40 -43.76
CA ALA A 32 48.57 5.37 -44.76
C ALA A 32 48.73 3.95 -45.32
N THR A 33 48.77 3.82 -46.65
CA THR A 33 49.00 2.53 -47.32
C THR A 33 50.11 2.64 -48.35
N THR A 34 50.84 1.54 -48.55
CA THR A 34 51.84 1.41 -49.62
C THR A 34 51.88 -0.01 -50.17
N GLY A 35 52.38 -0.15 -51.39
CA GLY A 35 52.54 -1.44 -52.06
C GLY A 35 53.65 -1.42 -53.11
N ILE A 36 53.45 -2.16 -54.20
CA ILE A 36 54.47 -2.39 -55.23
C ILE A 36 54.62 -1.19 -56.19
N ASP A 37 53.62 -0.32 -56.26
CA ASP A 37 53.58 0.84 -57.16
C ASP A 37 54.51 2.01 -56.78
N SER A 38 55.30 1.86 -55.69
CA SER A 38 56.19 2.92 -55.16
C SER A 38 55.44 4.22 -54.84
N MET A 39 54.19 4.11 -54.41
CA MET A 39 53.38 5.24 -53.94
C MET A 39 52.97 5.01 -52.49
N ILE A 40 52.70 6.12 -51.79
CA ILE A 40 51.95 6.12 -50.54
C ILE A 40 50.64 6.86 -50.77
N ASN A 41 49.54 6.17 -50.46
CA ASN A 41 48.22 6.77 -50.44
C ASN A 41 47.86 7.03 -48.97
N ILE A 42 47.40 8.24 -48.68
CA ILE A 42 46.84 8.59 -47.38
C ILE A 42 45.34 8.71 -47.55
N PHE A 43 44.62 7.80 -46.90
CA PHE A 43 43.17 7.77 -46.89
C PHE A 43 42.64 8.39 -45.61
N ASP A 44 41.48 9.02 -45.71
CA ASP A 44 40.66 9.38 -44.56
C ASP A 44 39.93 8.15 -44.01
N ARG A 45 39.29 8.28 -42.84
CA ARG A 45 38.48 7.25 -42.17
C ARG A 45 37.39 6.64 -43.05
N TYR A 46 36.93 7.35 -44.08
CA TYR A 46 35.88 6.90 -45.00
C TYR A 46 36.41 6.28 -46.30
N GLY A 47 37.74 6.19 -46.46
CA GLY A 47 38.36 5.61 -47.65
C GLY A 47 38.56 6.59 -48.81
N GLU A 48 38.36 7.89 -48.59
CA GLU A 48 38.67 8.93 -49.56
C GLU A 48 40.17 9.27 -49.54
N ILE A 49 40.76 9.50 -50.72
CA ILE A 49 42.19 9.82 -50.86
C ILE A 49 42.40 11.29 -50.54
N GLN A 50 43.17 11.58 -49.50
CA GLN A 50 43.58 12.94 -49.14
C GLN A 50 44.87 13.33 -49.86
N GLU A 51 45.89 12.45 -49.84
CA GLU A 51 47.15 12.72 -50.52
C GLU A 51 47.75 11.46 -51.18
N ARG A 52 48.44 11.70 -52.29
CA ARG A 52 49.21 10.70 -53.05
C ARG A 52 50.68 11.11 -53.14
N ILE A 53 51.52 10.43 -52.37
CA ILE A 53 52.96 10.71 -52.30
C ILE A 53 53.70 9.73 -53.22
N LYS A 54 54.30 10.26 -54.29
CA LYS A 54 55.16 9.49 -55.18
C LYS A 54 56.56 9.34 -54.61
N LEU A 55 57.01 8.09 -54.45
CA LEU A 55 58.33 7.77 -53.92
C LEU A 55 59.35 7.56 -55.03
N PRO A 56 60.65 7.81 -54.77
CA PRO A 56 61.73 7.56 -55.73
C PRO A 56 62.04 6.07 -55.93
N SER A 57 61.68 5.21 -54.97
CA SER A 57 61.82 3.75 -55.03
C SER A 57 60.75 3.08 -54.18
N LEU A 58 60.74 1.74 -54.12
CA LEU A 58 59.92 0.99 -53.19
C LEU A 58 60.13 1.47 -51.74
N CYS A 59 59.02 1.57 -51.01
CA CYS A 59 59.00 1.91 -49.59
C CYS A 59 59.59 0.75 -48.79
N THR A 60 60.60 1.03 -47.96
CA THR A 60 61.21 0.01 -47.07
C THR A 60 60.65 0.07 -45.65
N GLY A 61 60.02 1.19 -45.27
CA GLY A 61 59.37 1.38 -43.98
C GLY A 61 58.68 2.73 -43.90
N PHE A 62 57.57 2.78 -43.17
CA PHE A 62 56.85 4.00 -42.88
C PHE A 62 56.11 3.83 -41.55
N ASP A 63 56.07 4.88 -40.73
CA ASP A 63 55.35 4.89 -39.46
C ASP A 63 55.07 6.33 -39.02
N TRP A 64 54.04 6.47 -38.18
CA TRP A 64 53.63 7.74 -37.59
C TRP A 64 54.40 8.02 -36.30
N ASP A 65 54.66 9.31 -36.06
CA ASP A 65 55.19 9.80 -34.78
C ASP A 65 54.25 9.52 -33.61
N SER A 66 54.72 9.64 -32.36
CA SER A 66 53.93 9.36 -31.15
C SER A 66 52.60 10.11 -31.12
N ASP A 67 52.62 11.36 -31.56
CA ASP A 67 51.47 12.27 -31.50
C ASP A 67 50.59 12.16 -32.76
N GLY A 68 51.05 11.43 -33.78
CA GLY A 68 50.32 11.22 -35.04
C GLY A 68 50.37 12.40 -36.02
N ASP A 69 51.09 13.47 -35.71
CA ASP A 69 51.19 14.65 -36.58
C ASP A 69 52.03 14.42 -37.84
N ILE A 70 53.03 13.53 -37.75
CA ILE A 70 54.02 13.36 -38.81
C ILE A 70 54.12 11.90 -39.22
N LEU A 71 54.00 11.66 -40.53
CA LEU A 71 54.30 10.37 -41.15
C LEU A 71 55.73 10.40 -41.70
N ALA A 72 56.57 9.50 -41.22
CA ALA A 72 57.91 9.31 -41.77
C ALA A 72 57.95 8.12 -42.72
N VAL A 73 58.66 8.29 -43.83
CA VAL A 73 58.76 7.32 -44.91
C VAL A 73 60.21 7.17 -45.33
N ILE A 74 60.67 5.93 -45.44
CA ILE A 74 62.00 5.58 -45.93
C ILE A 74 61.91 4.75 -47.21
N CYS A 75 62.87 5.01 -48.09
CA CYS A 75 63.04 4.36 -49.38
C CYS A 75 64.39 3.64 -49.42
N GLN A 76 64.69 2.96 -50.53
CA GLN A 76 66.04 2.45 -50.77
C GLN A 76 67.07 3.56 -50.98
N THR A 77 66.61 4.77 -51.34
CA THR A 77 67.42 5.98 -51.42
C THR A 77 67.70 6.54 -50.02
N PRO A 78 68.75 7.37 -49.82
CA PRO A 78 69.11 7.91 -48.51
C PRO A 78 68.23 9.07 -48.01
N HIS A 79 67.09 9.31 -48.68
CA HIS A 79 66.18 10.40 -48.38
C HIS A 79 65.06 9.95 -47.46
N LEU A 80 64.94 10.60 -46.30
CA LEU A 80 63.81 10.49 -45.40
C LEU A 80 62.73 11.48 -45.84
N ILE A 81 61.52 10.98 -46.08
CA ILE A 81 60.37 11.81 -46.44
C ILE A 81 59.50 11.93 -45.20
N LEU A 82 59.26 13.16 -44.74
CA LEU A 82 58.33 13.47 -43.66
C LEU A 82 57.10 14.15 -44.25
N TRP A 83 55.93 13.71 -43.85
CA TRP A 83 54.66 14.31 -44.23
C TRP A 83 53.94 14.79 -42.98
N ASP A 84 53.60 16.08 -42.95
CA ASP A 84 52.86 16.72 -41.86
C ASP A 84 51.36 16.64 -42.14
N ALA A 85 50.61 16.05 -41.23
CA ALA A 85 49.17 15.82 -41.31
C ALA A 85 48.34 17.10 -41.22
N ASN A 86 48.76 18.05 -40.38
CA ASN A 86 48.02 19.29 -40.14
C ASN A 86 48.23 20.28 -41.30
N ALA A 87 49.44 20.32 -41.85
CA ALA A 87 49.80 21.22 -42.94
C ALA A 87 49.61 20.61 -44.34
N ALA A 88 49.42 19.29 -44.46
CA ALA A 88 49.44 18.51 -45.70
C ALA A 88 50.68 18.84 -46.56
N LYS A 89 51.85 18.90 -45.92
CA LYS A 89 53.13 19.27 -46.56
C LYS A 89 54.15 18.16 -46.43
N LYS A 90 54.82 17.85 -47.54
CA LYS A 90 55.95 16.93 -47.58
C LYS A 90 57.29 17.66 -47.48
N ASN A 91 58.17 17.15 -46.63
CA ASN A 91 59.54 17.59 -46.45
C ASN A 91 60.48 16.42 -46.73
N VAL A 92 61.53 16.65 -47.51
CA VAL A 92 62.54 15.62 -47.82
C VAL A 92 63.84 15.99 -47.12
N ILE A 93 64.35 15.09 -46.29
CA ILE A 93 65.54 15.26 -45.47
C ILE A 93 66.57 14.22 -45.89
N ASP A 94 67.81 14.66 -46.13
CA ASP A 94 68.93 13.73 -46.30
C ASP A 94 69.40 13.21 -44.94
N THR A 95 69.35 11.89 -44.76
CA THR A 95 69.73 11.21 -43.50
C THR A 95 71.23 11.25 -43.24
N GLY A 96 72.05 11.61 -44.23
CA GLY A 96 73.50 11.65 -44.15
C GLY A 96 74.17 10.27 -44.26
N LEU A 97 73.39 9.22 -44.50
CA LEU A 97 73.85 7.85 -44.71
C LEU A 97 73.79 7.52 -46.20
N LYS A 98 74.79 6.83 -46.76
CA LYS A 98 74.82 6.47 -48.20
C LYS A 98 74.23 5.10 -48.52
N ASP A 99 73.93 4.30 -47.49
CA ASP A 99 73.47 2.92 -47.62
C ASP A 99 71.94 2.84 -47.62
N SER A 100 71.40 1.71 -48.11
CA SER A 100 69.95 1.49 -48.14
C SER A 100 69.36 1.44 -46.72
N MET A 101 68.26 2.16 -46.53
CA MET A 101 67.54 2.23 -45.25
C MET A 101 66.66 1.00 -45.08
N THR A 102 66.71 0.38 -43.90
CA THR A 102 66.10 -0.94 -43.65
C THR A 102 65.02 -0.95 -42.58
N CYS A 103 65.06 -0.03 -41.62
CA CYS A 103 64.05 0.08 -40.58
C CYS A 103 63.89 1.54 -40.13
N LEU A 104 62.68 1.87 -39.67
CA LEU A 104 62.28 3.18 -39.19
C LEU A 104 61.52 2.98 -37.87
N ILE A 105 61.89 3.72 -36.83
CA ILE A 105 61.36 3.53 -35.48
C ILE A 105 61.22 4.89 -34.78
N TRP A 106 60.00 5.28 -34.43
CA TRP A 106 59.71 6.46 -33.63
C TRP A 106 59.81 6.20 -32.13
N ALA A 107 60.27 7.20 -31.38
CA ALA A 107 60.24 7.18 -29.92
C ALA A 107 58.80 7.33 -29.41
N LYS A 108 58.50 6.75 -28.23
CA LYS A 108 57.13 6.68 -27.70
C LYS A 108 56.62 7.98 -27.11
N GLY A 109 57.50 8.83 -26.56
CA GLY A 109 57.12 10.06 -25.85
C GLY A 109 57.87 11.31 -26.31
N SER A 110 58.66 11.19 -27.40
CA SER A 110 59.36 12.34 -27.98
C SER A 110 59.38 12.20 -29.51
N PRO A 111 59.38 13.32 -30.25
CA PRO A 111 59.32 13.32 -31.71
C PRO A 111 60.72 13.04 -32.30
N ILE A 112 61.24 11.85 -31.99
CA ILE A 112 62.57 11.38 -32.32
C ILE A 112 62.46 10.10 -33.13
N LEU A 113 63.15 10.09 -34.26
CA LEU A 113 63.15 9.01 -35.22
C LEU A 113 64.53 8.36 -35.30
N ALA A 114 64.57 7.03 -35.20
CA ALA A 114 65.75 6.24 -35.52
C ALA A 114 65.58 5.56 -36.89
N VAL A 115 66.57 5.74 -37.76
CA VAL A 115 66.64 5.12 -39.08
C VAL A 115 67.85 4.19 -39.14
N GLY A 116 67.61 2.90 -39.38
CA GLY A 116 68.66 1.89 -39.54
C GLY A 116 68.98 1.59 -41.01
N THR A 117 70.18 1.10 -41.28
CA THR A 117 70.65 0.77 -42.64
C THR A 117 71.09 -0.69 -42.79
N ALA A 118 71.23 -1.12 -44.05
CA ALA A 118 71.69 -2.46 -44.42
C ALA A 118 73.15 -2.78 -44.01
N LYS A 119 73.97 -1.76 -43.73
CA LYS A 119 75.36 -1.94 -43.26
C LYS A 119 75.55 -1.71 -41.76
N GLY A 120 74.47 -1.58 -40.99
CA GLY A 120 74.56 -1.43 -39.54
C GLY A 120 74.81 0.00 -39.05
N ASN A 121 74.64 1.00 -39.91
CA ASN A 121 74.64 2.42 -39.53
C ASN A 121 73.25 2.85 -39.07
N VAL A 122 73.19 3.82 -38.17
CA VAL A 122 71.95 4.39 -37.62
C VAL A 122 71.97 5.91 -37.77
N SER A 123 70.85 6.53 -38.09
CA SER A 123 70.69 7.98 -38.03
C SER A 123 69.55 8.30 -37.06
N ILE A 124 69.83 9.12 -36.05
CA ILE A 124 68.82 9.62 -35.12
C ILE A 124 68.46 11.04 -35.55
N TYR A 125 67.17 11.28 -35.77
CA TYR A 125 66.62 12.55 -36.20
C TYR A 125 65.62 13.06 -35.16
N ASN A 126 65.85 14.24 -34.62
CA ASN A 126 64.91 14.91 -33.72
C ASN A 126 64.13 15.96 -34.52
N HIS A 127 62.82 15.81 -34.60
CA HIS A 127 61.98 16.68 -35.42
C HIS A 127 61.93 18.12 -34.88
N ASN A 128 61.70 18.29 -33.57
CA ASN A 128 61.58 19.61 -32.92
C ASN A 128 62.83 20.49 -33.11
N THR A 129 64.01 19.88 -33.06
CA THR A 129 65.29 20.60 -33.17
C THR A 129 65.89 20.56 -34.58
N ALA A 130 65.29 19.79 -35.50
CA ALA A 130 65.85 19.40 -36.80
C ALA A 130 67.30 18.84 -36.72
N LYS A 131 67.73 18.39 -35.53
CA LYS A 131 69.08 17.86 -35.29
C LYS A 131 69.14 16.42 -35.78
N ARG A 132 70.18 16.12 -36.57
CA ARG A 132 70.48 14.76 -37.05
C ARG A 132 71.83 14.28 -36.52
N VAL A 133 71.87 13.05 -36.04
CA VAL A 133 73.07 12.40 -35.51
C VAL A 133 73.29 11.08 -36.26
N PRO A 134 74.16 11.06 -37.29
CA PRO A 134 74.54 9.84 -37.97
C PRO A 134 75.60 9.07 -37.15
N ILE A 135 75.34 7.79 -36.90
CA ILE A 135 76.18 6.88 -36.13
C ILE A 135 76.60 5.75 -37.07
N ILE A 136 77.88 5.75 -37.44
CA ILE A 136 78.44 4.80 -38.40
C ILE A 136 79.06 3.63 -37.64
N GLY A 137 78.81 2.40 -38.11
CA GLY A 137 79.45 1.17 -37.63
C GLY A 137 78.92 0.64 -36.30
N LYS A 138 77.66 0.95 -35.94
CA LYS A 138 77.04 0.46 -34.69
C LYS A 138 76.82 -1.05 -34.70
N HIS A 139 76.40 -1.59 -35.83
CA HIS A 139 76.31 -3.02 -36.10
C HIS A 139 77.17 -3.38 -37.31
N THR A 140 77.54 -4.66 -37.43
CA THR A 140 78.38 -5.14 -38.55
C THR A 140 77.57 -5.59 -39.77
N LYS A 141 76.25 -5.78 -39.60
CA LYS A 141 75.32 -6.18 -40.66
C LYS A 141 74.04 -5.35 -40.60
N ARG A 142 73.07 -5.68 -41.46
CA ARG A 142 71.76 -5.04 -41.55
C ARG A 142 71.07 -4.98 -40.20
N ILE A 143 70.49 -3.81 -39.90
CA ILE A 143 69.57 -3.64 -38.78
C ILE A 143 68.18 -4.03 -39.27
N THR A 144 67.57 -5.00 -38.60
CA THR A 144 66.29 -5.60 -39.01
C THR A 144 65.11 -4.98 -38.30
N CYS A 145 65.26 -4.68 -37.01
CA CYS A 145 64.18 -4.25 -36.14
C CYS A 145 64.72 -3.43 -34.97
N GLY A 146 63.82 -2.75 -34.28
CA GLY A 146 64.13 -2.08 -33.03
C GLY A 146 62.89 -1.41 -32.44
N ALA A 147 63.04 -0.92 -31.22
CA ALA A 147 61.99 -0.25 -30.48
C ALA A 147 62.57 0.80 -29.54
N TRP A 148 61.75 1.77 -29.18
CA TRP A 148 62.04 2.71 -28.10
C TRP A 148 61.19 2.37 -26.87
N ASN A 149 61.72 2.66 -25.69
CA ASN A 149 60.95 2.65 -24.45
C ASN A 149 60.50 4.08 -24.05
N ASN A 150 59.64 4.18 -23.04
CA ASN A 150 59.16 5.48 -22.52
C ASN A 150 60.27 6.35 -21.89
N ASN A 151 61.42 5.75 -21.53
CA ASN A 151 62.59 6.45 -21.00
C ASN A 151 63.60 6.86 -22.09
N ASN A 152 63.20 6.83 -23.37
CA ASN A 152 64.03 7.14 -24.54
C ASN A 152 65.31 6.27 -24.67
N LEU A 153 65.22 4.99 -24.31
CA LEU A 153 66.20 3.97 -24.65
C LEU A 153 65.81 3.29 -25.96
N LEU A 154 66.78 3.14 -26.85
CA LEU A 154 66.62 2.51 -28.17
C LEU A 154 67.25 1.12 -28.17
N ALA A 155 66.46 0.09 -28.42
CA ALA A 155 66.93 -1.26 -28.69
C ALA A 155 66.94 -1.53 -30.20
N LEU A 156 68.06 -2.01 -30.74
CA LEU A 156 68.23 -2.36 -32.16
C LEU A 156 68.70 -3.80 -32.30
N GLY A 157 68.03 -4.58 -33.13
CA GLY A 157 68.42 -5.93 -33.51
C GLY A 157 69.05 -5.96 -34.90
N SER A 158 70.15 -6.72 -35.05
CA SER A 158 70.86 -6.87 -36.32
C SER A 158 71.09 -8.32 -36.72
N ASP A 159 71.22 -8.56 -38.03
CA ASP A 159 71.63 -9.84 -38.64
C ASP A 159 73.02 -10.32 -38.19
N ASP A 160 73.79 -9.47 -37.50
CA ASP A 160 75.02 -9.88 -36.81
C ASP A 160 74.78 -10.69 -35.54
N LYS A 161 73.50 -10.98 -35.23
CA LYS A 161 73.02 -11.72 -34.07
C LYS A 161 73.25 -10.99 -32.75
N THR A 162 73.29 -9.66 -32.79
CA THR A 162 73.39 -8.84 -31.60
C THR A 162 72.20 -7.90 -31.46
N VAL A 163 71.89 -7.56 -30.21
CA VAL A 163 70.95 -6.50 -29.85
C VAL A 163 71.71 -5.41 -29.10
N SER A 164 71.67 -4.18 -29.60
CA SER A 164 72.26 -3.03 -28.91
C SER A 164 71.18 -2.20 -28.22
N VAL A 165 71.41 -1.82 -26.97
CA VAL A 165 70.57 -0.87 -26.22
C VAL A 165 71.34 0.43 -26.09
N SER A 166 70.71 1.53 -26.46
CA SER A 166 71.35 2.82 -26.64
C SER A 166 70.55 3.97 -26.04
N ASN A 167 71.21 5.07 -25.72
CA ASN A 167 70.53 6.31 -25.34
C ASN A 167 70.03 7.08 -26.58
N ILE A 168 69.37 8.21 -26.33
CA ILE A 168 68.82 9.13 -27.31
C ILE A 168 69.85 9.78 -28.24
N ASP A 169 71.10 9.94 -27.76
CA ASP A 169 72.22 10.46 -28.53
C ASP A 169 72.91 9.37 -29.38
N GLY A 170 72.53 8.11 -29.13
CA GLY A 170 72.98 6.94 -29.87
C GLY A 170 74.20 6.22 -29.29
N ASP A 171 74.67 6.62 -28.11
CA ASP A 171 75.69 5.90 -27.35
C ASP A 171 75.17 4.53 -26.94
N THR A 172 76.02 3.53 -27.08
CA THR A 172 75.65 2.15 -26.76
C THR A 172 75.83 1.89 -25.28
N LEU A 173 74.74 1.61 -24.58
CA LEU A 173 74.73 1.25 -23.15
C LEU A 173 75.00 -0.24 -22.95
N ARG A 174 74.42 -1.10 -23.78
CA ARG A 174 74.56 -2.56 -23.71
C ARG A 174 74.56 -3.19 -25.09
N VAL A 175 75.27 -4.31 -25.22
CA VAL A 175 75.23 -5.20 -26.38
C VAL A 175 75.00 -6.62 -25.88
N VAL A 176 73.98 -7.28 -26.42
CA VAL A 176 73.57 -8.65 -26.07
C VAL A 176 73.77 -9.55 -27.28
N ASN A 177 74.47 -10.68 -27.09
CA ASN A 177 74.69 -11.66 -28.14
C ASN A 177 73.60 -12.73 -28.14
N LEU A 178 73.05 -13.05 -29.31
CA LEU A 178 71.95 -14.00 -29.49
C LEU A 178 72.39 -15.24 -30.26
N ARG A 179 71.63 -16.33 -30.11
CA ARG A 179 71.88 -17.61 -30.81
C ARG A 179 71.56 -17.55 -32.31
N ALA A 180 70.59 -16.72 -32.69
CA ALA A 180 70.17 -16.51 -34.08
C ALA A 180 69.76 -15.04 -34.31
N GLU A 181 69.29 -14.74 -35.53
CA GLU A 181 68.92 -13.39 -35.95
C GLU A 181 67.67 -12.89 -35.18
N PRO A 182 67.70 -11.66 -34.61
CA PRO A 182 66.57 -11.04 -33.93
C PRO A 182 65.54 -10.48 -34.92
N SER A 183 64.26 -10.59 -34.52
CA SER A 183 63.10 -10.00 -35.20
C SER A 183 62.09 -9.52 -34.17
N GLU A 184 61.29 -8.51 -34.51
CA GLU A 184 60.20 -7.97 -33.68
C GLU A 184 60.62 -7.64 -32.23
N VAL A 185 61.33 -6.54 -32.04
CA VAL A 185 61.72 -6.07 -30.69
C VAL A 185 60.59 -5.23 -30.10
N GLN A 186 60.23 -5.46 -28.84
CA GLN A 186 59.26 -4.65 -28.10
C GLN A 186 59.77 -4.38 -26.68
N PHE A 187 59.36 -3.24 -26.11
CA PHE A 187 59.60 -2.88 -24.71
C PHE A 187 58.31 -2.98 -23.92
N SER A 188 58.39 -3.59 -22.75
CA SER A 188 57.25 -3.75 -21.81
C SER A 188 57.74 -3.98 -20.38
N GLU A 189 56.79 -4.09 -19.46
CA GLU A 189 57.04 -4.45 -18.06
C GLU A 189 56.63 -5.92 -17.82
N MET A 190 57.49 -6.68 -17.15
CA MET A 190 57.15 -8.04 -16.70
C MET A 190 56.27 -7.98 -15.46
N LYS A 191 55.35 -8.93 -15.34
CA LYS A 191 54.49 -9.04 -14.15
C LYS A 191 55.32 -9.45 -12.93
N MET A 192 55.43 -8.58 -11.92
CA MET A 192 56.17 -8.81 -10.68
C MET A 192 55.27 -8.60 -9.45
N ASP A 193 55.61 -9.23 -8.31
CA ASP A 193 54.89 -9.09 -7.04
C ASP A 193 54.91 -7.63 -6.51
N GLU A 194 55.94 -6.84 -6.84
CA GLU A 194 56.05 -5.40 -6.57
C GLU A 194 56.14 -4.61 -7.88
N ARG A 195 55.37 -3.51 -8.01
CA ARG A 195 55.40 -2.64 -9.20
C ARG A 195 56.67 -1.81 -9.24
N VAL A 196 57.64 -2.24 -10.03
CA VAL A 196 58.83 -1.46 -10.37
C VAL A 196 58.53 -0.70 -11.65
N GLY A 197 57.70 0.35 -11.53
CA GLY A 197 57.15 1.05 -12.69
C GLY A 197 58.20 1.39 -13.75
N GLY A 198 57.91 1.04 -15.01
CA GLY A 198 58.75 1.35 -16.17
C GLY A 198 58.93 0.16 -17.11
N GLU A 199 59.08 0.46 -18.41
CA GLU A 199 59.33 -0.55 -19.45
C GLU A 199 60.79 -1.04 -19.39
N ASN A 200 61.03 -1.96 -18.46
CA ASN A 200 62.37 -2.45 -18.12
C ASN A 200 62.74 -3.76 -18.83
N THR A 201 61.81 -4.39 -19.56
CA THR A 201 62.07 -5.66 -20.25
C THR A 201 62.02 -5.48 -21.76
N ILE A 202 63.02 -6.03 -22.44
CA ILE A 202 63.10 -6.16 -23.89
C ILE A 202 62.63 -7.56 -24.27
N SER A 203 61.58 -7.67 -25.07
CA SER A 203 61.19 -8.90 -25.72
C SER A 203 61.61 -8.90 -27.18
N LEU A 204 62.05 -10.05 -27.70
CA LEU A 204 62.39 -10.21 -29.11
C LEU A 204 62.27 -11.67 -29.57
N LEU A 205 62.00 -11.87 -30.86
CA LEU A 205 61.99 -13.20 -31.47
C LEU A 205 63.36 -13.55 -32.03
N VAL A 206 63.92 -14.67 -31.57
CA VAL A 206 65.20 -15.21 -32.05
C VAL A 206 64.91 -16.32 -33.06
N GLY A 207 65.33 -16.12 -34.31
CA GLY A 207 65.17 -17.10 -35.40
C GLY A 207 63.72 -17.51 -35.69
N ARG A 208 62.72 -16.68 -35.32
CA ARG A 208 61.27 -16.95 -35.42
C ARG A 208 60.79 -18.25 -34.76
N LYS A 209 61.53 -18.76 -33.77
CA LYS A 209 61.20 -20.03 -33.06
C LYS A 209 61.15 -19.87 -31.55
N THR A 210 62.00 -18.99 -31.01
CA THR A 210 62.11 -18.77 -29.57
C THR A 210 61.80 -17.31 -29.25
N LEU A 211 61.07 -17.09 -28.16
CA LEU A 211 60.84 -15.77 -27.59
C LEU A 211 61.90 -15.51 -26.51
N TYR A 212 62.62 -14.40 -26.64
CA TYR A 212 63.71 -14.01 -25.75
C TYR A 212 63.27 -12.79 -24.95
N LEU A 213 63.29 -12.89 -23.62
CA LEU A 213 62.98 -11.81 -22.70
C LEU A 213 64.25 -11.41 -21.94
N TYR A 214 64.60 -10.14 -22.02
CA TYR A 214 65.80 -9.57 -21.42
C TYR A 214 65.41 -8.43 -20.49
N ASN A 215 65.57 -8.65 -19.19
CA ASN A 215 65.30 -7.62 -18.19
C ASN A 215 66.53 -6.71 -18.03
N LEU A 216 66.35 -5.41 -18.16
CA LEU A 216 67.40 -4.42 -17.96
C LEU A 216 67.86 -4.33 -16.50
N LEU A 217 67.00 -4.66 -15.55
CA LEU A 217 67.30 -4.66 -14.11
C LEU A 217 68.08 -5.91 -13.69
N ASP A 218 67.84 -7.05 -14.35
CA ASP A 218 68.56 -8.31 -14.12
C ASP A 218 69.16 -8.85 -15.43
N PRO A 219 70.27 -8.25 -15.90
CA PRO A 219 70.87 -8.60 -17.19
C PRO A 219 71.56 -9.98 -17.20
N GLU A 220 71.81 -10.58 -16.03
CA GLU A 220 72.53 -11.85 -15.91
C GLU A 220 71.62 -13.06 -16.18
N ASN A 221 70.30 -12.92 -16.05
CA ASN A 221 69.33 -14.00 -16.21
C ASN A 221 68.30 -13.74 -17.32
N PRO A 222 68.70 -13.78 -18.61
CA PRO A 222 67.73 -13.72 -19.70
C PRO A 222 66.86 -14.98 -19.77
N ILE A 223 65.60 -14.81 -20.16
CA ILE A 223 64.63 -15.90 -20.27
C ILE A 223 64.43 -16.25 -21.74
N GLU A 224 64.76 -17.48 -22.12
CA GLU A 224 64.50 -18.05 -23.44
C GLU A 224 63.32 -19.02 -23.39
N LEU A 225 62.22 -18.67 -24.05
CA LEU A 225 61.04 -19.52 -24.18
C LEU A 225 61.04 -20.21 -25.55
N ALA A 226 61.17 -21.54 -25.52
CA ALA A 226 61.08 -22.40 -26.70
C ALA A 226 59.74 -23.15 -26.69
N PHE A 227 59.08 -23.18 -27.85
CA PHE A 227 57.75 -23.77 -28.00
C PHE A 227 57.79 -25.13 -28.70
N GLN A 228 56.71 -25.90 -28.58
CA GLN A 228 56.59 -27.21 -29.22
C GLN A 228 56.67 -27.09 -30.75
N GLN A 229 57.37 -28.01 -31.40
CA GLN A 229 57.60 -27.95 -32.85
C GLN A 229 56.31 -28.01 -33.69
N HIS A 230 55.24 -28.61 -33.16
CA HIS A 230 53.97 -28.75 -33.89
C HIS A 230 53.24 -27.41 -34.10
N TYR A 231 53.58 -26.38 -33.32
CA TYR A 231 53.02 -25.04 -33.53
C TYR A 231 53.59 -24.38 -34.80
N GLY A 232 54.82 -24.75 -35.21
CA GLY A 232 55.51 -24.15 -36.34
C GLY A 232 56.30 -22.89 -35.96
N THR A 233 56.57 -22.02 -36.93
CA THR A 233 57.30 -20.76 -36.69
C THR A 233 56.38 -19.68 -36.11
N ILE A 234 56.94 -18.85 -35.23
CA ILE A 234 56.26 -17.68 -34.69
C ILE A 234 56.14 -16.64 -35.80
N VAL A 235 54.91 -16.18 -36.02
CA VAL A 235 54.57 -15.16 -37.02
C VAL A 235 54.71 -13.77 -36.41
N ASN A 236 54.04 -13.56 -35.26
CA ASN A 236 54.03 -12.31 -34.53
C ASN A 236 53.74 -12.57 -33.04
N TYR A 237 54.08 -11.62 -32.18
CA TYR A 237 53.69 -11.62 -30.78
C TYR A 237 53.38 -10.19 -30.30
N LYS A 238 52.50 -10.09 -29.31
CA LYS A 238 52.06 -8.81 -28.74
C LYS A 238 51.87 -8.93 -27.24
N TRP A 239 52.30 -7.92 -26.52
CA TRP A 239 52.00 -7.77 -25.10
C TRP A 239 50.57 -7.30 -24.91
N PHE A 240 49.94 -7.71 -23.81
CA PHE A 240 48.65 -7.19 -23.39
C PHE A 240 48.47 -7.27 -21.87
N GLY A 241 47.68 -6.35 -21.33
CA GLY A 241 47.35 -6.31 -19.92
C GLY A 241 48.58 -6.16 -19.02
N ASP A 242 48.52 -6.76 -17.83
CA ASP A 242 49.56 -6.66 -16.80
C ASP A 242 50.67 -7.72 -17.01
N GLY A 243 51.38 -7.62 -18.14
CA GLY A 243 52.52 -8.49 -18.46
C GLY A 243 52.17 -9.86 -19.05
N TYR A 244 51.08 -9.97 -19.82
CA TYR A 244 50.81 -11.18 -20.61
C TYR A 244 51.29 -11.01 -22.04
N ILE A 245 51.63 -12.13 -22.71
CA ILE A 245 52.05 -12.13 -24.11
C ILE A 245 51.16 -13.07 -24.91
N LEU A 246 50.68 -12.58 -26.04
CA LEU A 246 49.95 -13.32 -27.04
C LEU A 246 50.86 -13.67 -28.21
N ILE A 247 50.85 -14.92 -28.65
CA ILE A 247 51.77 -15.45 -29.67
C ILE A 247 50.97 -16.17 -30.77
N GLY A 248 51.31 -15.84 -32.01
CA GLY A 248 50.76 -16.45 -33.20
C GLY A 248 51.73 -17.35 -33.91
N PHE A 249 51.31 -18.56 -34.24
CA PHE A 249 52.13 -19.51 -34.97
C PHE A 249 51.55 -19.84 -36.34
N ASN A 250 52.44 -20.03 -37.31
CA ASN A 250 52.07 -20.24 -38.72
C ASN A 250 51.14 -21.45 -38.91
N ALA A 251 51.24 -22.52 -38.10
CA ALA A 251 50.35 -23.68 -38.23
C ALA A 251 48.89 -23.43 -37.74
N GLY A 252 48.54 -22.17 -37.44
CA GLY A 252 47.19 -21.74 -37.09
C GLY A 252 46.90 -21.65 -35.59
N PHE A 253 47.94 -21.79 -34.76
CA PHE A 253 47.81 -21.75 -33.30
C PHE A 253 47.96 -20.34 -32.74
N PHE A 254 47.21 -20.09 -31.68
CA PHE A 254 47.07 -18.82 -30.99
C PHE A 254 47.17 -19.10 -29.48
N ILE A 255 48.21 -18.58 -28.84
CA ILE A 255 48.62 -18.94 -27.47
C ILE A 255 48.81 -17.69 -26.63
N ALA A 256 48.38 -17.72 -25.37
CA ALA A 256 48.70 -16.68 -24.39
C ALA A 256 49.56 -17.25 -23.25
N ILE A 257 50.59 -16.50 -22.84
CA ILE A 257 51.54 -16.86 -21.79
C ILE A 257 51.64 -15.76 -20.72
N SER A 258 51.97 -16.18 -19.50
CA SER A 258 52.30 -15.29 -18.37
C SER A 258 53.79 -14.98 -18.36
N THR A 259 54.16 -13.74 -18.05
CA THR A 259 55.57 -13.36 -17.81
C THR A 259 55.94 -13.32 -16.33
N HIS A 260 55.02 -13.71 -15.45
CA HIS A 260 55.28 -13.77 -14.02
C HIS A 260 56.27 -14.89 -13.68
N ILE A 261 57.36 -14.60 -12.97
CA ILE A 261 58.50 -15.53 -12.78
C ILE A 261 58.09 -16.93 -12.29
N ARG A 262 57.03 -17.06 -11.49
CA ARG A 262 56.52 -18.36 -11.00
C ARG A 262 55.76 -19.19 -12.05
N GLU A 263 55.22 -18.52 -13.07
CA GLU A 263 54.38 -19.08 -14.13
C GLU A 263 55.03 -18.96 -15.52
N VAL A 264 56.20 -18.32 -15.62
CA VAL A 264 56.96 -18.19 -16.86
C VAL A 264 57.19 -19.57 -17.47
N GLY A 265 56.76 -19.72 -18.73
CA GLY A 265 56.84 -20.98 -19.46
C GLY A 265 55.57 -21.85 -19.37
N GLN A 266 54.54 -21.44 -18.63
CA GLN A 266 53.22 -22.05 -18.69
C GLN A 266 52.34 -21.38 -19.76
N GLU A 267 51.63 -22.20 -20.52
CA GLU A 267 50.64 -21.77 -21.50
C GLU A 267 49.29 -21.59 -20.79
N LEU A 268 48.85 -20.35 -20.61
CA LEU A 268 47.57 -20.02 -19.96
C LEU A 268 46.38 -20.41 -20.84
N PHE A 269 46.56 -20.24 -22.15
CA PHE A 269 45.53 -20.49 -23.15
C PHE A 269 46.16 -20.96 -24.45
N GLN A 270 45.54 -21.96 -25.09
CA GLN A 270 45.90 -22.41 -26.42
C GLN A 270 44.64 -22.69 -27.24
N VAL A 271 44.60 -22.20 -28.48
CA VAL A 271 43.53 -22.52 -29.44
C VAL A 271 44.10 -22.61 -30.85
N LYS A 272 43.62 -23.58 -31.63
CA LYS A 272 43.88 -23.63 -33.07
C LYS A 272 42.79 -22.86 -33.81
N ASN A 273 43.01 -21.57 -33.99
CA ASN A 273 42.05 -20.68 -34.63
C ASN A 273 41.92 -20.92 -36.13
N HIS A 274 43.03 -21.25 -36.80
CA HIS A 274 43.07 -21.46 -38.25
C HIS A 274 43.53 -22.89 -38.56
N LYS A 275 42.98 -23.50 -39.62
CA LYS A 275 43.27 -24.89 -40.02
C LYS A 275 44.63 -25.00 -40.71
N ASN A 276 44.91 -24.12 -41.67
CA ASN A 276 46.08 -24.22 -42.54
C ASN A 276 47.16 -23.21 -42.19
N SER A 277 46.85 -21.91 -42.18
CA SER A 277 47.86 -20.88 -41.91
C SER A 277 47.31 -19.67 -41.17
N LEU A 278 48.03 -19.22 -40.14
CA LEU A 278 47.86 -17.90 -39.52
C LEU A 278 48.93 -16.96 -40.07
N THR A 279 48.51 -15.78 -40.52
CA THR A 279 49.37 -14.82 -41.22
C THR A 279 49.71 -13.59 -40.39
N ASP A 280 48.85 -13.15 -39.47
CA ASP A 280 49.13 -12.03 -38.57
C ASP A 280 48.23 -12.02 -37.32
N ILE A 281 48.63 -11.23 -36.32
CA ILE A 281 47.88 -10.95 -35.08
C ILE A 281 47.95 -9.46 -34.77
N ALA A 282 46.82 -8.90 -34.36
CA ALA A 282 46.75 -7.56 -33.79
C ALA A 282 46.06 -7.60 -32.42
N ILE A 283 46.37 -6.60 -31.58
CA ILE A 283 45.70 -6.37 -30.30
C ILE A 283 45.32 -4.89 -30.26
N CYS A 284 44.12 -4.62 -29.76
CA CYS A 284 43.70 -3.27 -29.40
C CYS A 284 43.36 -3.25 -27.90
N GLU A 285 44.22 -2.60 -27.11
CA GLU A 285 44.06 -2.49 -25.66
C GLU A 285 42.88 -1.61 -25.28
N VAL A 286 42.55 -0.60 -26.10
CA VAL A 286 41.45 0.34 -25.85
C VAL A 286 40.10 -0.38 -25.77
N ILE A 287 39.83 -1.30 -26.69
CA ILE A 287 38.59 -2.09 -26.74
C ILE A 287 38.71 -3.43 -26.02
N GLY A 288 39.92 -3.79 -25.57
CA GLY A 288 40.19 -5.07 -24.94
C GLY A 288 40.01 -6.27 -25.88
N LYS A 289 40.36 -6.17 -27.17
CA LYS A 289 40.20 -7.26 -28.14
C LYS A 289 41.51 -7.66 -28.82
N ALA A 290 41.59 -8.92 -29.22
CA ALA A 290 42.68 -9.46 -30.05
C ALA A 290 42.11 -10.10 -31.32
N ALA A 291 42.76 -9.89 -32.47
CA ALA A 291 42.37 -10.52 -33.73
C ALA A 291 43.48 -11.44 -34.23
N SER A 292 43.06 -12.58 -34.77
CA SER A 292 43.92 -13.48 -35.52
C SER A 292 43.41 -13.61 -36.96
N CYS A 293 44.35 -13.65 -37.89
CA CYS A 293 44.07 -13.64 -39.31
C CYS A 293 44.63 -14.91 -39.98
N GLY A 294 43.81 -15.60 -40.78
CA GLY A 294 44.18 -16.85 -41.45
C GLY A 294 43.03 -17.51 -42.21
N ASP A 295 43.32 -18.35 -43.19
CA ASP A 295 42.33 -19.16 -43.93
C ASP A 295 41.09 -18.38 -44.45
N ASN A 296 41.30 -17.16 -44.98
CA ASN A 296 40.23 -16.23 -45.42
C ASN A 296 39.26 -15.79 -44.31
N THR A 297 39.66 -15.96 -43.05
CA THR A 297 38.89 -15.55 -41.88
C THR A 297 39.70 -14.66 -40.94
N VAL A 298 39.02 -13.69 -40.32
CA VAL A 298 39.53 -12.97 -39.15
C VAL A 298 38.69 -13.41 -37.96
N LYS A 299 39.36 -13.86 -36.89
CA LYS A 299 38.71 -14.22 -35.63
C LYS A 299 39.10 -13.22 -34.58
N VAL A 300 38.12 -12.59 -33.95
CA VAL A 300 38.30 -11.63 -32.86
C VAL A 300 37.93 -12.30 -31.54
N HIS A 301 38.77 -12.09 -30.54
CA HIS A 301 38.65 -12.62 -29.19
C HIS A 301 38.63 -11.45 -28.19
N ASP A 302 37.91 -11.60 -27.11
CA ASP A 302 37.97 -10.68 -25.98
C ASP A 302 39.22 -11.00 -25.13
N LEU A 303 39.99 -9.98 -24.74
CA LEU A 303 41.17 -10.15 -23.90
C LEU A 303 40.81 -10.58 -22.46
N SER A 304 39.59 -10.25 -22.00
CA SER A 304 39.10 -10.69 -20.69
C SER A 304 38.85 -12.20 -20.64
N ASN A 305 38.40 -12.78 -21.76
CA ASN A 305 38.16 -14.21 -21.90
C ASN A 305 38.50 -14.70 -23.32
N LEU A 306 39.75 -15.13 -23.51
CA LEU A 306 40.26 -15.58 -24.81
C LEU A 306 39.56 -16.84 -25.36
N GLN A 307 38.82 -17.60 -24.52
CA GLN A 307 38.06 -18.77 -24.97
C GLN A 307 36.86 -18.38 -25.84
N GLU A 308 36.28 -17.20 -25.61
CA GLU A 308 35.12 -16.74 -26.32
C GLU A 308 35.53 -16.00 -27.61
N THR A 309 35.07 -16.50 -28.76
CA THR A 309 35.26 -15.82 -30.05
C THR A 309 34.14 -14.79 -30.22
N SER A 310 34.48 -13.51 -30.12
CA SER A 310 33.51 -12.41 -30.18
C SER A 310 32.93 -12.21 -31.59
N SER A 311 33.78 -12.29 -32.61
CA SER A 311 33.35 -12.18 -34.01
C SER A 311 34.22 -13.05 -34.92
N VAL A 312 33.60 -13.51 -36.00
CA VAL A 312 34.28 -14.21 -37.10
C VAL A 312 33.90 -13.49 -38.38
N LEU A 313 34.88 -12.90 -39.05
CA LEU A 313 34.74 -12.26 -40.36
C LEU A 313 35.21 -13.22 -41.42
N THR A 314 34.36 -13.54 -42.39
CA THR A 314 34.70 -14.44 -43.50
C THR A 314 34.73 -13.67 -44.81
N LEU A 315 35.90 -13.62 -45.44
CA LEU A 315 36.12 -12.98 -46.73
C LEU A 315 35.97 -14.03 -47.84
N ALA A 316 34.72 -14.31 -48.23
CA ALA A 316 34.41 -15.37 -49.20
C ALA A 316 34.85 -15.07 -50.64
N GLN A 317 35.06 -13.79 -50.99
CA GLN A 317 35.32 -13.34 -52.36
C GLN A 317 36.83 -13.17 -52.69
N GLU A 318 37.74 -13.42 -51.75
CA GLU A 318 39.15 -13.05 -51.90
C GLU A 318 40.13 -14.20 -51.58
N SER A 319 41.36 -14.09 -52.08
CA SER A 319 42.43 -15.08 -51.92
C SER A 319 43.39 -14.68 -50.80
N GLY A 320 43.31 -15.34 -49.64
CA GLY A 320 44.28 -15.23 -48.55
C GLY A 320 44.34 -13.85 -47.88
N ILE A 321 44.14 -13.79 -46.57
CA ILE A 321 44.38 -12.56 -45.81
C ILE A 321 45.86 -12.51 -45.41
N ASP A 322 46.47 -11.34 -45.53
CA ASP A 322 47.89 -11.14 -45.24
C ASP A 322 48.11 -10.44 -43.89
N ARG A 323 47.51 -9.27 -43.68
CA ARG A 323 47.76 -8.39 -42.52
C ARG A 323 46.49 -7.81 -41.95
N ILE A 324 46.55 -7.49 -40.66
CA ILE A 324 45.46 -6.84 -39.93
C ILE A 324 46.00 -5.71 -39.06
N GLY A 325 45.22 -4.65 -38.87
CA GLY A 325 45.59 -3.55 -38.00
C GLY A 325 44.39 -2.75 -37.53
N TRP A 326 44.32 -2.49 -36.23
CA TRP A 326 43.33 -1.58 -35.66
C TRP A 326 43.78 -0.12 -35.76
N SER A 327 42.81 0.77 -35.91
CA SER A 327 43.00 2.17 -35.63
C SER A 327 43.36 2.37 -34.16
N SER A 328 44.08 3.46 -33.86
CA SER A 328 44.57 3.76 -32.51
C SER A 328 43.45 3.92 -31.48
N ASP A 329 42.26 4.35 -31.91
CA ASP A 329 41.05 4.46 -31.08
C ASP A 329 40.23 3.17 -30.99
N GLY A 330 40.62 2.12 -31.73
CA GLY A 330 39.95 0.82 -31.77
C GLY A 330 38.62 0.78 -32.53
N GLN A 331 38.21 1.88 -33.15
CA GLN A 331 36.94 1.93 -33.88
C GLN A 331 36.98 1.14 -35.20
N LEU A 332 38.10 1.15 -35.91
CA LEU A 332 38.25 0.58 -37.25
C LEU A 332 39.26 -0.57 -37.25
N LEU A 333 38.96 -1.63 -38.00
CA LEU A 333 39.84 -2.77 -38.25
C LEU A 333 40.11 -2.87 -39.75
N ALA A 334 41.35 -2.63 -40.16
CA ALA A 334 41.81 -2.83 -41.52
C ALA A 334 42.29 -4.27 -41.74
N VAL A 335 41.87 -4.87 -42.84
CA VAL A 335 42.18 -6.23 -43.26
C VAL A 335 42.72 -6.20 -44.69
N CYS A 336 43.98 -6.59 -44.87
CA CYS A 336 44.65 -6.63 -46.16
C CYS A 336 44.67 -8.04 -46.73
N THR A 337 44.39 -8.19 -48.03
CA THR A 337 44.48 -9.49 -48.70
C THR A 337 45.69 -9.59 -49.61
N LYS A 338 46.14 -10.83 -49.87
CA LYS A 338 47.23 -11.12 -50.81
C LYS A 338 46.88 -10.77 -52.25
N GLY A 339 45.59 -10.62 -52.55
CA GLY A 339 45.08 -10.13 -53.83
C GLY A 339 45.25 -8.62 -54.04
N GLY A 340 45.76 -7.90 -53.03
CA GLY A 340 45.92 -6.45 -53.07
C GLY A 340 44.64 -5.69 -52.73
N SER A 341 43.69 -6.27 -51.98
CA SER A 341 42.53 -5.50 -51.50
C SER A 341 42.72 -5.07 -50.04
N LEU A 342 42.16 -3.91 -49.71
CA LEU A 342 42.05 -3.40 -48.34
C LEU A 342 40.56 -3.30 -47.97
N ASN A 343 40.16 -4.01 -46.91
CA ASN A 343 38.81 -3.97 -46.36
C ASN A 343 38.87 -3.34 -44.96
N VAL A 344 38.08 -2.29 -44.71
CA VAL A 344 38.03 -1.65 -43.39
C VAL A 344 36.66 -1.90 -42.76
N TYR A 345 36.66 -2.46 -41.55
CA TYR A 345 35.47 -2.82 -40.78
C TYR A 345 35.34 -1.92 -39.55
N VAL A 346 34.10 -1.62 -39.15
CA VAL A 346 33.82 -0.95 -37.86
C VAL A 346 33.86 -2.00 -36.76
N SER A 347 34.85 -1.96 -35.87
CA SER A 347 35.02 -2.92 -34.78
C SER A 347 34.30 -2.51 -33.49
N HIS A 348 34.26 -1.21 -33.19
CA HIS A 348 33.60 -0.65 -32.02
C HIS A 348 33.05 0.74 -32.34
N MET A 349 31.82 1.04 -31.92
CA MET A 349 31.22 2.36 -32.07
C MET A 349 30.96 2.96 -30.68
N PRO A 350 31.34 4.23 -30.43
CA PRO A 350 30.98 4.88 -29.18
C PRO A 350 29.46 5.00 -29.06
N VAL A 351 28.93 4.64 -27.90
CA VAL A 351 27.50 4.73 -27.62
C VAL A 351 27.21 6.16 -27.16
N LEU A 352 26.95 7.05 -28.12
CA LEU A 352 26.50 8.42 -27.83
C LEU A 352 24.98 8.48 -27.85
N THR A 353 24.42 8.96 -26.73
CA THR A 353 22.98 9.02 -26.53
C THR A 353 22.59 10.36 -25.91
N SER A 354 21.39 10.83 -26.25
CA SER A 354 20.77 11.98 -25.58
C SER A 354 19.27 11.83 -25.58
N VAL A 355 18.63 12.32 -24.52
CA VAL A 355 17.19 12.18 -24.30
C VAL A 355 16.59 13.53 -23.94
N CYS A 356 15.49 13.86 -24.58
CA CYS A 356 14.58 14.93 -24.17
C CYS A 356 13.16 14.38 -24.39
N PRO A 357 12.46 13.92 -23.34
CA PRO A 357 11.20 13.19 -23.50
C PRO A 357 10.20 13.95 -24.37
N PRO A 358 9.58 13.31 -25.39
CA PRO A 358 9.64 11.89 -25.76
C PRO A 358 10.77 11.50 -26.74
N ARG A 359 11.67 12.41 -27.14
CA ARG A 359 12.72 12.16 -28.14
C ARG A 359 13.96 11.50 -27.54
N ILE A 360 14.54 10.58 -28.30
CA ILE A 360 15.79 9.87 -28.00
C ILE A 360 16.68 9.94 -29.24
N ALA A 361 17.89 10.50 -29.13
CA ALA A 361 18.90 10.38 -30.16
C ALA A 361 19.94 9.34 -29.79
N LEU A 362 20.37 8.60 -30.80
CA LEU A 362 21.39 7.58 -30.69
C LEU A 362 22.32 7.66 -31.89
N LEU A 363 23.62 7.60 -31.69
CA LEU A 363 24.58 7.48 -32.79
C LEU A 363 24.49 6.07 -33.40
N SER A 364 24.00 5.95 -34.63
CA SER A 364 23.78 4.66 -35.33
C SER A 364 24.89 4.31 -36.32
N SER A 365 25.63 5.32 -36.79
CA SER A 365 26.87 5.21 -37.56
C SER A 365 27.84 6.32 -37.12
N LEU A 366 29.10 6.29 -37.54
CA LEU A 366 30.11 7.30 -37.17
C LEU A 366 29.64 8.75 -37.44
N THR A 367 28.82 8.95 -38.48
CA THR A 367 28.26 10.26 -38.86
C THR A 367 26.74 10.26 -38.95
N GLU A 368 26.04 9.24 -38.43
CA GLU A 368 24.58 9.19 -38.50
C GLU A 368 23.98 9.06 -37.10
N ILE A 369 23.02 9.93 -36.81
CA ILE A 369 22.20 9.88 -35.59
C ILE A 369 20.82 9.35 -35.95
N SER A 370 20.37 8.31 -35.28
CA SER A 370 18.98 7.86 -35.32
C SER A 370 18.18 8.54 -34.22
N LEU A 371 17.22 9.38 -34.63
CA LEU A 371 16.25 10.01 -33.75
C LEU A 371 15.00 9.11 -33.63
N TYR A 372 14.64 8.76 -32.39
CA TYR A 372 13.44 8.03 -32.05
C TYR A 372 12.48 8.95 -31.32
N ASN A 373 11.19 8.83 -31.63
CA ASN A 373 10.13 9.47 -30.85
C ASN A 373 9.39 8.38 -30.06
N TYR A 374 9.46 8.46 -28.73
CA TYR A 374 8.81 7.50 -27.85
C TYR A 374 7.29 7.61 -27.98
N SER A 375 6.65 6.46 -28.14
CA SER A 375 5.20 6.30 -28.20
C SER A 375 4.85 4.95 -27.61
N THR A 376 3.76 4.88 -26.83
CA THR A 376 3.26 3.64 -26.21
C THR A 376 2.91 2.57 -27.26
N ASP A 377 2.50 3.00 -28.47
CA ASP A 377 2.32 2.09 -29.61
C ASP A 377 3.67 1.68 -30.21
N LYS A 378 4.07 0.42 -29.99
CA LYS A 378 5.30 -0.18 -30.56
C LYS A 378 5.41 -0.05 -32.08
N SER A 379 4.28 0.00 -32.79
CA SER A 379 4.23 0.14 -34.25
C SER A 379 4.63 1.53 -34.76
N LYS A 380 4.61 2.55 -33.89
CA LYS A 380 4.95 3.94 -34.23
C LYS A 380 6.42 4.30 -33.95
N LEU A 381 7.18 3.40 -33.34
CA LEU A 381 8.59 3.63 -33.00
C LEU A 381 9.49 3.45 -34.24
N LYS A 382 9.50 4.44 -35.14
CA LYS A 382 10.39 4.48 -36.31
C LYS A 382 11.54 5.45 -36.07
N SER A 383 12.75 5.05 -36.46
CA SER A 383 13.93 5.90 -36.42
C SER A 383 13.94 6.85 -37.62
N VAL A 384 14.24 8.12 -37.37
CA VAL A 384 14.58 9.11 -38.40
C VAL A 384 16.10 9.26 -38.41
N PRO A 385 16.80 8.84 -39.48
CA PRO A 385 18.25 9.01 -39.58
C PRO A 385 18.60 10.47 -39.93
N ILE A 386 19.60 11.01 -39.25
CA ILE A 386 20.14 12.35 -39.46
C ILE A 386 21.62 12.21 -39.75
N THR A 387 22.05 12.64 -40.95
CA THR A 387 23.45 12.64 -41.35
C THR A 387 24.16 13.89 -40.82
N LEU A 388 25.32 13.69 -40.22
CA LEU A 388 26.22 14.73 -39.71
C LEU A 388 27.40 14.91 -40.66
N GLU A 389 27.98 16.11 -40.66
CA GLU A 389 29.21 16.40 -41.40
C GLU A 389 30.48 15.94 -40.66
N ILE A 390 30.36 15.69 -39.36
CA ILE A 390 31.47 15.36 -38.47
C ILE A 390 31.15 14.12 -37.65
N GLU A 391 32.20 13.43 -37.21
CA GLU A 391 32.09 12.38 -36.20
C GLU A 391 31.93 13.06 -34.82
N PRO A 392 30.74 13.00 -34.20
CA PRO A 392 30.51 13.70 -32.94
C PRO A 392 31.21 12.98 -31.79
N SER A 393 31.76 13.76 -30.86
CA SER A 393 32.24 13.27 -29.56
C SER A 393 31.15 13.30 -28.49
N PHE A 394 30.14 14.15 -28.66
CA PHE A 394 28.96 14.26 -27.81
C PHE A 394 27.76 14.73 -28.62
N ILE A 395 26.56 14.42 -28.12
CA ILE A 395 25.29 14.80 -28.74
C ILE A 395 24.32 15.30 -27.67
N ALA A 396 23.42 16.21 -28.04
CA ALA A 396 22.35 16.71 -27.18
C ALA A 396 21.07 16.89 -28.00
N VAL A 397 19.93 16.58 -27.42
CA VAL A 397 18.61 16.71 -28.06
C VAL A 397 17.74 17.59 -27.19
N GLY A 398 17.03 18.51 -27.80
CA GLY A 398 15.93 19.25 -27.21
C GLY A 398 14.60 18.91 -27.91
N PRO A 399 13.51 19.61 -27.54
CA PRO A 399 12.19 19.42 -28.15
C PRO A 399 12.18 19.70 -29.66
N TYR A 400 12.95 20.68 -30.11
CA TYR A 400 12.98 21.14 -31.51
C TYR A 400 14.37 21.09 -32.15
N HIS A 401 15.42 21.00 -31.34
CA HIS A 401 16.80 21.13 -31.79
C HIS A 401 17.62 19.88 -31.49
N LEU A 402 18.63 19.62 -32.31
CA LEU A 402 19.69 18.62 -32.09
C LEU A 402 21.02 19.36 -32.13
N ALA A 403 21.90 19.07 -31.18
CA ALA A 403 23.28 19.54 -31.17
C ALA A 403 24.23 18.35 -31.24
N ALA A 404 25.25 18.47 -32.08
CA ALA A 404 26.34 17.50 -32.18
C ALA A 404 27.65 18.28 -32.12
N GLY A 405 28.66 17.78 -31.42
CA GLY A 405 29.90 18.54 -31.25
C GLY A 405 31.15 17.69 -31.12
N MET A 406 32.26 18.33 -31.48
CA MET A 406 33.60 17.77 -31.42
C MET A 406 34.54 18.82 -30.82
N ASN A 407 35.25 18.43 -29.76
CA ASN A 407 36.20 19.28 -29.05
C ASN A 407 35.57 20.60 -28.56
N ASN A 408 35.87 21.74 -29.19
CA ASN A 408 35.36 23.06 -28.81
C ASN A 408 34.29 23.62 -29.76
N ARG A 409 33.78 22.85 -30.72
CA ARG A 409 32.75 23.29 -31.66
C ARG A 409 31.48 22.45 -31.55
N VAL A 410 30.34 23.12 -31.65
CA VAL A 410 29.01 22.50 -31.64
C VAL A 410 28.20 22.97 -32.85
N TRP A 411 27.62 22.02 -33.56
CA TRP A 411 26.71 22.24 -34.68
C TRP A 411 25.27 22.04 -34.21
N PHE A 412 24.41 23.01 -34.52
CA PHE A 412 22.98 22.96 -34.20
C PHE A 412 22.13 22.67 -35.44
N TYR A 413 21.12 21.81 -35.26
CA TYR A 413 20.18 21.38 -36.28
C TYR A 413 18.74 21.61 -35.78
N ASP A 414 17.91 22.24 -36.59
CA ASP A 414 16.48 22.41 -36.38
C ASP A 414 15.72 21.21 -36.95
N LEU A 415 14.99 20.50 -36.08
CA LEU A 415 14.25 19.28 -36.41
C LEU A 415 12.84 19.59 -36.96
N THR A 416 12.42 20.85 -36.98
CA THR A 416 11.08 21.26 -37.45
C THR A 416 11.06 21.67 -38.92
N LYS A 417 12.20 22.16 -39.44
CA LYS A 417 12.34 22.62 -40.82
C LYS A 417 13.19 21.63 -41.62
N PRO A 418 12.74 21.15 -42.79
CA PRO A 418 13.58 20.34 -43.67
C PRO A 418 14.64 21.21 -44.35
N GLN A 419 15.80 20.62 -44.62
CA GLN A 419 16.88 21.27 -45.34
C GLN A 419 16.50 21.50 -46.82
N PRO A 420 16.79 22.67 -47.41
CA PRO A 420 16.48 22.95 -48.81
C PRO A 420 17.13 21.93 -49.76
N GLY A 421 16.31 21.14 -50.46
CA GLY A 421 16.76 20.14 -51.45
C GLY A 421 16.67 18.67 -51.02
N THR A 422 16.33 18.39 -49.76
CA THR A 422 16.12 17.03 -49.23
C THR A 422 14.88 17.02 -48.33
N ASP A 423 13.87 16.21 -48.66
CA ASP A 423 12.58 16.24 -47.95
C ASP A 423 12.65 15.71 -46.49
N ASP A 424 13.69 14.92 -46.13
CA ASP A 424 13.76 14.19 -44.85
C ASP A 424 14.91 14.61 -43.91
N ALA A 425 15.79 15.55 -44.29
CA ALA A 425 16.93 15.95 -43.46
C ALA A 425 16.63 17.25 -42.66
N PRO A 426 17.00 17.33 -41.37
CA PRO A 426 16.78 18.53 -40.56
C PRO A 426 17.64 19.71 -41.03
N LEU A 427 17.12 20.93 -40.88
CA LEU A 427 17.81 22.15 -41.28
C LEU A 427 19.03 22.40 -40.39
N LYS A 428 20.22 22.40 -40.98
CA LYS A 428 21.44 22.86 -40.32
C LYS A 428 21.37 24.38 -40.09
N LEU A 429 21.53 24.81 -38.84
CA LEU A 429 21.55 26.23 -38.48
C LEU A 429 22.95 26.83 -38.67
N LYS A 430 23.79 26.81 -37.61
CA LYS A 430 25.17 27.30 -37.60
C LYS A 430 26.03 26.47 -36.63
N ASP A 431 27.35 26.50 -36.83
CA ASP A 431 28.33 26.02 -35.85
C ASP A 431 28.80 27.15 -34.92
N ARG A 432 28.95 26.84 -33.64
CA ARG A 432 29.42 27.78 -32.61
C ARG A 432 30.71 27.25 -31.96
N PRO A 433 31.81 28.02 -31.97
CA PRO A 433 33.01 27.69 -31.22
C PRO A 433 32.91 28.18 -29.77
N TYR A 434 33.44 27.41 -28.83
CA TYR A 434 33.56 27.73 -27.41
C TYR A 434 35.02 27.94 -27.02
N LEU A 435 35.24 28.61 -25.88
CA LEU A 435 36.57 29.01 -25.41
C LEU A 435 37.46 27.83 -25.03
N GLY A 436 36.87 26.68 -24.69
CA GLY A 436 37.57 25.46 -24.29
C GLY A 436 36.89 24.20 -24.81
N ALA A 437 37.45 23.05 -24.48
CA ALA A 437 36.86 21.77 -24.85
C ALA A 437 35.52 21.58 -24.12
N VAL A 438 34.47 21.34 -24.91
CA VAL A 438 33.12 21.12 -24.42
C VAL A 438 33.04 19.72 -23.80
N THR A 439 32.56 19.66 -22.56
CA THR A 439 32.37 18.42 -21.82
C THR A 439 30.95 17.89 -21.94
N SER A 440 29.95 18.79 -21.95
CA SER A 440 28.54 18.40 -22.09
C SER A 440 27.68 19.56 -22.61
N VAL A 441 26.58 19.21 -23.27
CA VAL A 441 25.58 20.14 -23.81
C VAL A 441 24.18 19.67 -23.42
N ARG A 442 23.32 20.61 -23.01
CA ARG A 442 21.88 20.38 -22.75
C ARG A 442 21.06 21.42 -23.49
N LEU A 443 19.90 21.02 -24.02
CA LEU A 443 19.04 21.88 -24.84
C LEU A 443 17.63 21.92 -24.25
N ASN A 444 16.99 23.09 -24.24
CA ASN A 444 15.55 23.21 -24.09
C ASN A 444 14.91 23.63 -25.42
N SER A 445 13.73 24.25 -25.41
CA SER A 445 13.07 24.76 -26.62
C SER A 445 13.93 25.76 -27.37
N ASP A 446 14.55 26.71 -26.66
CA ASP A 446 15.10 27.94 -27.25
C ASP A 446 16.56 28.21 -26.89
N TYR A 447 17.05 27.62 -25.80
CA TYR A 447 18.36 27.82 -25.20
C TYR A 447 19.19 26.53 -25.17
N ALA A 448 20.51 26.72 -25.27
CA ALA A 448 21.52 25.71 -25.06
C ALA A 448 22.37 26.07 -23.84
N SER A 449 22.62 25.07 -23.00
CA SER A 449 23.57 25.14 -21.89
C SER A 449 24.79 24.30 -22.24
N VAL A 450 25.98 24.89 -22.17
CA VAL A 450 27.23 24.28 -22.64
C VAL A 450 28.28 24.39 -21.56
N LEU A 451 28.75 23.24 -21.08
CA LEU A 451 29.80 23.13 -20.07
C LEU A 451 31.16 22.95 -20.77
N PHE A 452 32.12 23.80 -20.46
CA PHE A 452 33.50 23.71 -20.94
C PHE A 452 34.47 24.17 -19.85
N GLU A 453 35.54 23.40 -19.60
CA GLU A 453 36.61 23.72 -18.64
C GLU A 453 36.13 24.23 -17.26
N GLY A 454 35.02 23.69 -16.74
CA GLY A 454 34.46 24.09 -15.44
C GLY A 454 33.64 25.39 -15.44
N LYS A 455 33.38 25.97 -16.62
CA LYS A 455 32.47 27.11 -16.84
C LYS A 455 31.27 26.69 -17.66
N LEU A 456 30.15 27.39 -17.46
CA LEU A 456 28.88 27.07 -18.10
C LEU A 456 28.36 28.28 -18.87
N GLU A 457 28.10 28.13 -20.16
CA GLU A 457 27.50 29.18 -20.99
C GLU A 457 26.06 28.80 -21.34
N LEU A 458 25.11 29.68 -21.02
CA LEU A 458 23.72 29.58 -21.44
C LEU A 458 23.47 30.60 -22.54
N HIS A 459 23.02 30.17 -23.71
CA HIS A 459 22.73 31.08 -24.82
C HIS A 459 21.53 30.60 -25.65
N MET A 460 20.92 31.51 -26.39
CA MET A 460 19.82 31.19 -27.30
C MET A 460 20.34 30.45 -28.56
N ILE A 461 19.58 29.47 -29.07
CA ILE A 461 19.93 28.64 -30.23
C ILE A 461 19.66 29.39 -31.54
N GLU A 462 18.48 29.99 -31.68
CA GLU A 462 18.11 30.87 -32.79
C GLU A 462 18.05 32.32 -32.30
N ALA A 463 18.85 33.22 -32.88
CA ALA A 463 18.77 34.64 -32.55
C ALA A 463 17.46 35.24 -33.12
N ALA A 464 16.59 35.77 -32.26
CA ALA A 464 15.36 36.42 -32.70
C ALA A 464 15.67 37.73 -33.45
N GLU A 465 15.16 37.87 -34.69
CA GLU A 465 15.45 39.03 -35.56
C GLU A 465 14.86 40.38 -35.07
N ALA A 466 14.18 40.44 -33.92
CA ALA A 466 13.81 41.70 -33.28
C ALA A 466 13.49 41.54 -31.78
N SER A 467 14.08 42.43 -30.96
CA SER A 467 13.54 43.02 -29.71
C SER A 467 13.90 42.48 -28.30
N GLN A 468 14.89 41.61 -28.08
CA GLN A 468 15.43 41.34 -26.73
C GLN A 468 16.96 41.19 -26.70
N GLU A 469 17.71 42.31 -26.74
CA GLU A 469 19.19 42.29 -26.63
C GLU A 469 19.69 41.83 -25.23
N ASP A 470 18.85 41.86 -24.19
CA ASP A 470 19.28 41.57 -22.81
C ASP A 470 19.36 40.06 -22.45
N LYS A 471 18.86 39.14 -23.30
CA LYS A 471 18.77 37.69 -23.00
C LYS A 471 19.49 36.78 -24.00
N GLU A 472 20.55 37.27 -24.65
CA GLU A 472 21.23 36.49 -25.69
C GLU A 472 22.14 35.39 -25.15
N ALA A 473 22.97 35.71 -24.15
CA ALA A 473 23.90 34.76 -23.54
C ALA A 473 24.37 35.21 -22.15
N ILE A 474 24.66 34.25 -21.26
CA ILE A 474 25.26 34.47 -19.95
C ILE A 474 26.27 33.34 -19.64
N THR A 475 27.35 33.65 -18.92
CA THR A 475 28.39 32.67 -18.58
C THR A 475 28.59 32.61 -17.08
N PHE A 476 28.42 31.41 -16.51
CA PHE A 476 28.59 31.13 -15.09
C PHE A 476 29.94 30.48 -14.81
N PRO A 477 30.58 30.81 -13.67
CA PRO A 477 30.21 31.85 -12.71
C PRO A 477 30.44 33.29 -13.24
N ASP A 478 29.53 34.22 -12.92
CA ASP A 478 29.53 35.61 -13.42
C ASP A 478 30.71 36.45 -12.85
N SER A 479 31.34 35.99 -11.76
CA SER A 479 32.35 36.74 -11.01
C SER A 479 33.72 36.06 -11.06
N GLN A 480 34.76 36.79 -11.44
CA GLN A 480 36.16 36.30 -11.36
C GLN A 480 36.62 35.95 -9.93
N SER A 481 35.87 36.36 -8.90
CA SER A 481 36.14 36.10 -7.48
C SER A 481 35.63 34.75 -6.98
N GLU A 482 34.79 34.05 -7.74
CA GLU A 482 34.23 32.75 -7.34
C GLU A 482 35.09 31.61 -7.92
N SER A 483 35.92 31.01 -7.06
CA SER A 483 36.86 29.93 -7.43
C SER A 483 36.24 28.53 -7.28
N PHE A 484 35.01 28.33 -7.77
CA PHE A 484 34.42 26.99 -7.85
C PHE A 484 34.25 26.60 -9.31
N ALA A 485 34.47 25.31 -9.60
CA ALA A 485 34.28 24.75 -10.93
C ALA A 485 32.89 24.11 -11.02
N ILE A 486 32.17 24.38 -12.11
CA ILE A 486 30.90 23.73 -12.41
C ILE A 486 31.21 22.32 -12.91
N THR A 487 30.64 21.31 -12.24
CA THR A 487 30.91 19.90 -12.52
C THR A 487 29.82 19.26 -13.37
N CYS A 488 28.58 19.71 -13.22
CA CYS A 488 27.40 19.15 -13.89
C CYS A 488 26.32 20.21 -14.05
N HIS A 489 25.47 20.03 -15.05
CA HIS A 489 24.33 20.91 -15.32
C HIS A 489 23.18 20.14 -15.96
N GLU A 490 21.97 20.64 -15.76
CA GLU A 490 20.74 20.16 -16.35
C GLU A 490 19.89 21.36 -16.77
N LEU A 491 19.21 21.25 -17.91
CA LEU A 491 18.38 22.33 -18.45
C LEU A 491 16.95 21.82 -18.62
N THR A 492 16.02 22.42 -17.88
CA THR A 492 14.58 22.16 -18.00
C THR A 492 13.92 23.29 -18.80
N PRO A 493 12.60 23.23 -19.07
CA PRO A 493 11.91 24.32 -19.76
C PRO A 493 12.09 25.68 -19.06
N ASP A 494 11.97 25.68 -17.72
CA ASP A 494 11.91 26.92 -16.93
C ASP A 494 13.22 27.23 -16.17
N PHE A 495 14.04 26.21 -15.90
CA PHE A 495 15.22 26.33 -15.04
C PHE A 495 16.50 25.80 -15.68
N LEU A 496 17.58 26.54 -15.52
CA LEU A 496 18.94 26.02 -15.60
C LEU A 496 19.40 25.63 -14.18
N ILE A 497 19.81 24.38 -14.01
CA ILE A 497 20.28 23.85 -12.72
C ILE A 497 21.72 23.41 -12.89
N TYR A 498 22.62 23.84 -12.00
CA TYR A 498 24.01 23.39 -12.04
C TYR A 498 24.61 23.15 -10.67
N GLY A 499 25.58 22.23 -10.64
CA GLY A 499 26.29 21.76 -9.46
C GLY A 499 27.77 22.12 -9.52
N THR A 500 28.37 22.36 -8.34
CA THR A 500 29.78 22.74 -8.24
C THR A 500 30.61 21.73 -7.44
N ASP A 501 31.92 21.76 -7.64
CA ASP A 501 32.93 21.01 -6.88
C ASP A 501 32.95 21.35 -5.37
N MET A 502 32.47 22.53 -5.00
CA MET A 502 32.29 22.98 -3.61
C MET A 502 30.95 22.57 -3.01
N GLY A 503 30.07 21.93 -3.78
CA GLY A 503 28.81 21.39 -3.28
C GLY A 503 27.61 22.33 -3.43
N HIS A 504 27.74 23.42 -4.21
CA HIS A 504 26.63 24.33 -4.45
C HIS A 504 25.71 23.76 -5.53
N ILE A 505 24.40 23.87 -5.32
CA ILE A 505 23.37 23.59 -6.31
C ILE A 505 22.59 24.87 -6.53
N ILE A 506 22.62 25.38 -7.75
CA ILE A 506 22.05 26.68 -8.10
C ILE A 506 20.96 26.48 -9.14
N TYR A 507 19.82 27.09 -8.87
CA TYR A 507 18.69 27.23 -9.80
C TYR A 507 18.71 28.64 -10.39
N PHE A 508 18.77 28.71 -11.71
CA PHE A 508 18.63 29.93 -12.48
C PHE A 508 17.33 29.87 -13.28
N HIS A 509 16.44 30.83 -13.08
CA HIS A 509 15.15 30.88 -13.76
C HIS A 509 15.27 31.60 -15.10
N ILE A 510 14.88 30.94 -16.17
CA ILE A 510 15.14 31.40 -17.55
C ILE A 510 14.20 32.56 -17.93
N GLU A 511 12.92 32.50 -17.54
CA GLU A 511 11.97 33.58 -17.86
C GLU A 511 12.29 34.88 -17.12
N GLU A 512 12.71 34.82 -15.85
CA GLU A 512 13.11 36.01 -15.09
C GLU A 512 14.56 36.42 -15.34
N TRP A 513 15.38 35.54 -15.93
CA TRP A 513 16.81 35.73 -16.16
C TRP A 513 17.59 36.05 -14.87
N ALA A 514 17.24 35.34 -13.79
CA ALA A 514 17.77 35.58 -12.46
C ALA A 514 17.97 34.28 -11.67
N LYS A 515 18.87 34.33 -10.68
CA LYS A 515 19.10 33.23 -9.75
C LYS A 515 17.90 33.09 -8.79
N ALA A 516 17.25 31.93 -8.81
CA ALA A 516 16.08 31.64 -8.00
C ALA A 516 16.45 31.07 -6.62
N ILE A 517 17.25 30.00 -6.59
CA ILE A 517 17.55 29.26 -5.35
C ILE A 517 19.02 28.85 -5.33
N GLU A 518 19.65 28.92 -4.15
CA GLU A 518 20.98 28.37 -3.87
C GLU A 518 20.90 27.42 -2.68
N PHE A 519 21.33 26.18 -2.89
CA PHE A 519 21.51 25.18 -1.85
C PHE A 519 23.00 24.82 -1.72
N ARG A 520 23.48 24.63 -0.49
CA ARG A 520 24.88 24.28 -0.20
C ARG A 520 24.98 22.94 0.50
N HIS A 521 25.61 21.97 -0.18
CA HIS A 521 26.00 20.70 0.38
C HIS A 521 27.44 20.75 0.91
N SER A 522 27.76 19.90 1.91
CA SER A 522 29.10 19.86 2.52
C SER A 522 30.19 19.23 1.65
N ILE A 523 29.80 18.54 0.57
CA ILE A 523 30.67 17.77 -0.32
C ILE A 523 30.38 18.22 -1.76
N GLY A 524 31.40 18.23 -2.62
CA GLY A 524 31.23 18.52 -4.04
C GLY A 524 30.19 17.65 -4.73
N VAL A 525 29.41 18.25 -5.62
CA VAL A 525 28.41 17.55 -6.43
C VAL A 525 29.08 17.06 -7.71
N THR A 526 28.82 15.81 -8.09
CA THR A 526 29.39 15.19 -9.31
C THR A 526 28.36 15.03 -10.42
N GLY A 527 27.08 14.85 -10.08
CA GLY A 527 26.00 14.70 -11.06
C GLY A 527 24.66 15.18 -10.51
N ILE A 528 23.82 15.72 -11.38
CA ILE A 528 22.47 16.21 -11.09
C ILE A 528 21.50 15.63 -12.12
N TYR A 529 20.33 15.20 -11.66
CA TYR A 529 19.27 14.61 -12.48
C TYR A 529 17.93 15.20 -12.05
N ALA A 530 17.42 16.16 -12.81
CA ALA A 530 16.17 16.85 -12.52
C ALA A 530 14.95 16.04 -13.01
N ASP A 531 13.81 16.21 -12.34
CA ASP A 531 12.52 15.76 -12.87
C ASP A 531 12.12 16.61 -14.10
N PRO A 532 11.20 16.15 -14.96
CA PRO A 532 10.81 16.90 -16.15
C PRO A 532 10.30 18.33 -15.89
N ALA A 533 9.78 18.60 -14.68
CA ALA A 533 9.33 19.93 -14.29
C ALA A 533 10.44 20.79 -13.64
N GLY A 534 11.60 20.22 -13.31
CA GLY A 534 12.71 20.88 -12.61
C GLY A 534 12.48 21.15 -11.13
N THR A 535 11.32 20.83 -10.57
CA THR A 535 10.98 21.09 -9.15
C THR A 535 11.75 20.22 -8.16
N ARG A 536 12.24 19.06 -8.63
CA ARG A 536 12.95 18.06 -7.83
C ARG A 536 14.19 17.63 -8.58
N LEU A 537 15.23 17.30 -7.83
CA LEU A 537 16.45 16.76 -8.40
C LEU A 537 17.02 15.65 -7.53
N VAL A 538 17.67 14.69 -8.18
CA VAL A 538 18.60 13.79 -7.51
C VAL A 538 20.00 14.27 -7.79
N PHE A 539 20.83 14.43 -6.76
CA PHE A 539 22.24 14.75 -6.93
C PHE A 539 23.13 13.68 -6.27
N LEU A 540 24.30 13.48 -6.86
CA LEU A 540 25.35 12.60 -6.37
C LEU A 540 26.50 13.45 -5.81
N ASP A 541 26.98 13.11 -4.62
CA ASP A 541 28.17 13.73 -4.04
C ASP A 541 29.47 13.06 -4.55
N ALA A 542 30.62 13.69 -4.28
CA ALA A 542 31.94 13.15 -4.62
C ALA A 542 32.29 11.84 -3.89
N LYS A 543 31.51 11.44 -2.88
CA LYS A 543 31.62 10.15 -2.18
C LYS A 543 30.59 9.13 -2.69
N THR A 544 30.02 9.37 -3.86
CA THR A 544 29.01 8.55 -4.54
C THR A 544 27.74 8.27 -3.74
N LYS A 545 27.39 9.14 -2.78
CA LYS A 545 26.08 9.09 -2.10
C LYS A 545 25.07 9.94 -2.86
N GLY A 546 23.84 9.44 -2.94
CA GLY A 546 22.73 10.12 -3.60
C GLY A 546 21.76 10.77 -2.62
N TYR A 547 21.23 11.93 -3.02
CA TYR A 547 20.22 12.67 -2.27
C TYR A 547 19.13 13.18 -3.20
N VAL A 548 17.89 13.16 -2.74
CA VAL A 548 16.77 13.85 -3.40
C VAL A 548 16.63 15.22 -2.77
N TYR A 549 16.67 16.27 -3.59
CA TYR A 549 16.43 17.65 -3.18
C TYR A 549 15.15 18.16 -3.82
N ASN A 550 14.27 18.72 -2.98
CA ASN A 550 13.04 19.38 -3.41
C ASN A 550 13.24 20.89 -3.30
N ALA A 551 13.30 21.57 -4.45
CA ALA A 551 13.58 23.00 -4.51
C ALA A 551 12.44 23.85 -3.90
N VAL A 552 11.19 23.35 -3.94
CA VAL A 552 10.03 24.10 -3.43
C VAL A 552 10.01 24.16 -1.91
N THR A 553 10.34 23.04 -1.25
CA THR A 553 10.35 22.98 0.23
C THR A 553 11.74 23.22 0.82
N ASN A 554 12.78 23.29 -0.03
CA ASN A 554 14.19 23.37 0.37
C ASN A 554 14.61 22.21 1.30
N GLU A 555 14.08 21.01 1.06
CA GLU A 555 14.37 19.80 1.84
C GLU A 555 15.30 18.86 1.06
N VAL A 556 16.28 18.28 1.76
CA VAL A 556 17.20 17.26 1.23
C VAL A 556 17.00 15.95 1.97
N ILE A 557 16.87 14.87 1.21
CA ILE A 557 16.62 13.53 1.74
C ILE A 557 17.68 12.58 1.21
N PRO A 558 18.42 11.88 2.09
CA PRO A 558 19.39 10.89 1.66
C PRO A 558 18.70 9.65 1.06
N ILE A 559 19.24 9.15 -0.05
CA ILE A 559 18.76 7.91 -0.67
C ILE A 559 19.40 6.73 0.05
N THR A 560 18.58 5.94 0.74
CA THR A 560 19.04 4.73 1.42
C THR A 560 19.23 3.58 0.42
N ASN A 561 20.29 2.79 0.58
CA ASN A 561 20.59 1.59 -0.23
C ASN A 561 20.93 1.85 -1.71
N LEU A 562 21.62 2.95 -2.01
CA LEU A 562 22.18 3.24 -3.33
C LEU A 562 23.23 2.18 -3.74
N PRO A 563 23.28 1.74 -5.01
CA PRO A 563 24.38 0.91 -5.53
C PRO A 563 25.76 1.57 -5.35
N ASN A 564 26.82 0.77 -5.20
CA ASN A 564 28.18 1.28 -4.96
C ASN A 564 28.71 2.16 -6.10
N LYS A 565 28.29 1.90 -7.34
CA LYS A 565 28.66 2.65 -8.54
C LYS A 565 27.39 2.95 -9.35
N VAL A 566 26.88 4.17 -9.24
CA VAL A 566 25.74 4.64 -10.05
C VAL A 566 26.27 5.26 -11.33
N LEU A 567 25.82 4.75 -12.48
CA LEU A 567 26.15 5.31 -13.80
C LEU A 567 25.20 6.45 -14.18
N GLY A 568 23.93 6.34 -13.80
CA GLY A 568 22.94 7.36 -14.09
C GLY A 568 21.61 7.18 -13.36
N ILE A 569 20.77 8.20 -13.45
CA ILE A 569 19.46 8.28 -12.81
C ILE A 569 18.45 8.81 -13.82
N THR A 570 17.24 8.26 -13.81
CA THR A 570 16.16 8.67 -14.71
C THR A 570 14.85 8.76 -13.95
N TRP A 571 14.17 9.91 -14.05
CA TRP A 571 12.81 10.10 -13.51
C TRP A 571 11.75 9.56 -14.46
N ASP A 572 10.58 9.17 -13.93
CA ASP A 572 9.46 8.82 -14.79
C ASP A 572 8.97 10.05 -15.55
N SER A 573 8.85 9.91 -16.87
CA SER A 573 8.28 10.95 -17.72
C SER A 573 6.75 10.96 -17.68
N ASN A 574 6.12 9.89 -17.18
CA ASN A 574 4.68 9.82 -17.03
C ASN A 574 4.19 10.74 -15.90
N ILE A 575 3.16 11.54 -16.19
CA ILE A 575 2.61 12.54 -15.24
C ILE A 575 2.06 11.89 -13.97
N THR A 576 1.49 10.68 -14.08
CA THR A 576 0.90 9.99 -12.93
C THR A 576 1.97 9.45 -11.96
N ASP A 577 3.16 9.12 -12.44
CA ASP A 577 4.23 8.48 -11.66
C ASP A 577 5.45 9.40 -11.46
N ARG A 578 5.29 10.72 -11.49
CA ARG A 578 6.36 11.73 -11.31
C ARG A 578 7.21 11.58 -10.02
N ASN A 579 6.73 10.78 -9.09
CA ASN A 579 7.41 10.48 -7.82
C ASN A 579 8.42 9.32 -7.96
N VAL A 580 8.41 8.58 -9.06
CA VAL A 580 9.23 7.39 -9.28
C VAL A 580 10.47 7.76 -10.08
N PHE A 581 11.62 7.23 -9.67
CA PHE A 581 12.86 7.32 -10.42
C PHE A 581 13.64 6.02 -10.30
N ILE A 582 14.53 5.80 -11.26
CA ILE A 582 15.42 4.65 -11.29
C ILE A 582 16.87 5.10 -11.19
N THR A 583 17.68 4.30 -10.51
CA THR A 583 19.15 4.38 -10.56
C THR A 583 19.67 3.11 -11.20
N TYR A 584 20.70 3.19 -12.02
CA TYR A 584 21.26 2.00 -12.67
C TYR A 584 22.78 1.95 -12.59
N ASP A 585 23.29 0.72 -12.60
CA ASP A 585 24.69 0.39 -12.80
C ASP A 585 24.88 -0.45 -14.08
N GLU A 586 26.00 -1.16 -14.24
CA GLU A 586 26.27 -1.99 -15.42
C GLU A 586 25.46 -3.31 -15.44
N HIS A 587 24.81 -3.68 -14.34
CA HIS A 587 24.22 -5.01 -14.10
C HIS A 587 22.77 -4.98 -13.58
N GLU A 588 22.32 -3.90 -12.96
CA GLU A 588 21.01 -3.78 -12.33
C GLU A 588 20.42 -2.37 -12.43
N ILE A 589 19.09 -2.32 -12.49
CA ILE A 589 18.27 -1.12 -12.32
C ILE A 589 17.55 -1.24 -10.97
N VAL A 590 17.64 -0.20 -10.14
CA VAL A 590 16.94 -0.10 -8.87
C VAL A 590 15.88 0.98 -8.95
N THR A 591 14.63 0.63 -8.62
CA THR A 591 13.49 1.54 -8.64
C THR A 591 13.26 2.14 -7.25
N TYR A 592 13.09 3.46 -7.21
CA TYR A 592 12.80 4.23 -6.00
C TYR A 592 11.52 5.04 -6.16
N ILE A 593 10.86 5.27 -5.03
CA ILE A 593 9.72 6.18 -4.93
C ILE A 593 10.02 7.29 -3.91
N TYR A 594 9.85 8.53 -4.35
CA TYR A 594 9.91 9.71 -3.49
C TYR A 594 8.50 10.05 -2.99
N THR A 595 8.31 9.94 -1.69
CA THR A 595 7.05 10.32 -1.03
C THR A 595 7.24 11.69 -0.41
N ARG A 596 6.62 12.72 -1.01
CA ARG A 596 6.69 14.10 -0.51
C ARG A 596 6.01 14.21 0.85
N ILE A 597 4.81 13.65 0.97
CA ILE A 597 3.96 13.84 2.14
C ILE A 597 3.55 12.47 2.66
N SER A 598 3.89 12.18 3.92
CA SER A 598 3.46 10.97 4.61
C SER A 598 3.37 11.22 6.11
N ILE A 599 2.81 10.25 6.83
CA ILE A 599 2.81 10.23 8.30
C ILE A 599 4.23 10.27 8.91
N GLU A 600 5.23 9.76 8.19
CA GLU A 600 6.62 9.70 8.66
C GLU A 600 7.47 10.88 8.14
N GLY A 601 6.85 11.85 7.47
CA GLY A 601 7.52 12.93 6.77
C GLY A 601 7.90 12.57 5.33
N SER A 602 8.71 13.41 4.71
CA SER A 602 9.21 13.19 3.37
C SER A 602 10.26 12.06 3.38
N SER A 603 10.16 11.10 2.45
CA SER A 603 11.06 9.94 2.43
C SER A 603 11.27 9.37 1.03
N VAL A 604 12.36 8.62 0.87
CA VAL A 604 12.68 7.86 -0.35
C VAL A 604 12.73 6.38 0.01
N LYS A 605 11.96 5.56 -0.70
CA LYS A 605 11.89 4.12 -0.46
C LYS A 605 12.36 3.34 -1.69
N LYS A 606 13.19 2.32 -1.48
CA LYS A 606 13.57 1.33 -2.51
C LYS A 606 12.40 0.38 -2.74
N VAL A 607 11.89 0.31 -3.97
CA VAL A 607 10.74 -0.51 -4.35
C VAL A 607 11.17 -1.89 -4.84
N GLY A 608 12.19 -1.96 -5.69
CA GLY A 608 12.65 -3.23 -6.26
C GLY A 608 13.87 -3.08 -7.17
N GLN A 609 14.30 -4.21 -7.73
CA GLN A 609 15.48 -4.32 -8.58
C GLN A 609 15.16 -5.15 -9.83
N THR A 610 15.71 -4.74 -10.97
CA THR A 610 15.63 -5.45 -12.26
C THR A 610 17.04 -5.73 -12.75
N ILE A 611 17.36 -6.97 -13.13
CA ILE A 611 18.69 -7.36 -13.59
C ILE A 611 18.83 -7.06 -15.08
N LEU A 612 19.93 -6.44 -15.48
CA LEU A 612 20.32 -6.20 -16.87
C LEU A 612 21.09 -7.41 -17.41
N VAL A 613 20.62 -7.97 -18.52
CA VAL A 613 21.22 -9.17 -19.15
C VAL A 613 22.50 -8.83 -19.92
N SER A 614 22.69 -7.56 -20.30
CA SER A 614 23.85 -7.08 -21.06
C SER A 614 24.16 -5.63 -20.68
N LYS A 615 25.30 -5.09 -21.13
CA LYS A 615 25.72 -3.69 -20.97
C LYS A 615 24.76 -2.74 -21.71
N GLN A 616 23.55 -2.59 -21.19
CA GLN A 616 22.53 -1.68 -21.68
C GLN A 616 22.55 -0.40 -20.85
N ILE A 617 22.34 0.74 -21.50
CA ILE A 617 22.27 2.04 -20.84
C ILE A 617 20.80 2.49 -20.84
N PRO A 618 20.12 2.52 -19.68
CA PRO A 618 18.78 3.09 -19.56
C PRO A 618 18.76 4.57 -19.95
N LEU A 619 17.83 4.95 -20.81
CA LEU A 619 17.72 6.30 -21.38
C LEU A 619 16.47 7.02 -20.90
N LEU A 620 15.29 6.41 -21.14
CA LEU A 620 14.00 7.01 -20.86
C LEU A 620 13.14 6.02 -20.10
N MET A 621 12.47 6.47 -19.04
CA MET A 621 11.44 5.71 -18.35
C MET A 621 10.07 6.35 -18.56
N TYR A 622 9.09 5.54 -18.95
CA TYR A 622 7.70 5.97 -19.08
C TYR A 622 6.76 4.90 -18.54
N GLY A 623 6.11 5.17 -17.41
CA GLY A 623 5.11 4.29 -16.81
C GLY A 623 5.63 2.91 -16.39
N GLY A 624 6.95 2.79 -16.20
CA GLY A 624 7.65 1.54 -15.86
C GLY A 624 8.32 0.82 -17.03
N GLU A 625 8.09 1.26 -18.27
CA GLU A 625 8.84 0.81 -19.43
C GLU A 625 10.09 1.67 -19.59
N VAL A 626 11.24 1.01 -19.67
CA VAL A 626 12.56 1.64 -19.82
C VAL A 626 13.08 1.38 -21.23
N MET A 627 13.32 2.45 -21.97
CA MET A 627 14.04 2.39 -23.23
C MET A 627 15.54 2.43 -22.93
N SER A 628 16.27 1.41 -23.39
CA SER A 628 17.70 1.25 -23.13
C SER A 628 18.48 1.14 -24.45
N ALA A 629 19.63 1.79 -24.52
CA ALA A 629 20.58 1.62 -25.60
C ALA A 629 21.47 0.40 -25.39
N THR A 630 21.72 -0.34 -26.45
CA THR A 630 22.70 -1.44 -26.48
C THR A 630 24.04 -0.95 -27.02
N SER A 631 25.12 -1.70 -26.78
CA SER A 631 26.47 -1.43 -27.30
C SER A 631 26.58 -1.44 -28.84
N GLY A 632 25.58 -1.99 -29.54
CA GLY A 632 25.49 -1.95 -31.02
C GLY A 632 24.68 -0.78 -31.55
N SER A 633 24.40 0.23 -30.72
CA SER A 633 23.52 1.36 -31.03
C SER A 633 22.16 0.94 -31.57
N GLN A 634 21.53 0.01 -30.87
CA GLN A 634 20.12 -0.30 -31.06
C GLN A 634 19.35 0.02 -29.79
N LEU A 635 18.12 0.51 -29.97
CA LEU A 635 17.20 0.76 -28.88
C LEU A 635 16.46 -0.53 -28.53
N THR A 636 16.44 -0.86 -27.24
CA THR A 636 15.71 -2.00 -26.67
C THR A 636 14.73 -1.48 -25.62
N GLN A 637 13.65 -2.23 -25.40
CA GLN A 637 12.65 -1.90 -24.40
C GLN A 637 12.66 -2.96 -23.30
N LEU A 638 12.76 -2.51 -22.05
CA LEU A 638 12.78 -3.34 -20.86
C LEU A 638 11.63 -2.91 -19.95
N LEU A 639 10.75 -3.83 -19.58
CA LEU A 639 9.77 -3.58 -18.52
C LEU A 639 10.42 -3.85 -17.17
N LEU A 640 10.32 -2.91 -16.24
CA LEU A 640 10.85 -3.08 -14.89
C LEU A 640 10.11 -4.19 -14.15
N ALA A 641 10.82 -5.00 -13.35
CA ALA A 641 10.21 -6.06 -12.56
C ALA A 641 9.14 -5.54 -11.57
N THR A 642 9.27 -4.28 -11.14
CA THR A 642 8.30 -3.57 -10.28
C THR A 642 7.01 -3.22 -11.01
N HIS A 643 7.07 -3.06 -12.33
CA HIS A 643 5.96 -2.68 -13.20
C HIS A 643 5.44 -3.84 -14.06
N ASP A 644 6.14 -4.98 -14.04
CA ASP A 644 5.74 -6.19 -14.72
C ASP A 644 4.45 -6.75 -14.11
N SER A 645 3.34 -6.42 -14.78
CA SER A 645 2.05 -7.08 -14.68
C SER A 645 1.97 -8.10 -15.80
N VAL A 646 2.64 -9.25 -15.64
CA VAL A 646 2.83 -10.33 -16.62
C VAL A 646 1.83 -10.29 -17.79
N GLN A 647 2.24 -9.67 -18.90
CA GLN A 647 1.63 -9.83 -20.21
C GLN A 647 2.22 -11.08 -20.87
N ILE A 648 1.86 -12.27 -20.36
CA ILE A 648 2.09 -13.53 -21.08
C ILE A 648 0.89 -14.43 -20.83
N GLY A 649 -0.11 -14.37 -21.71
CA GLY A 649 -0.92 -15.52 -22.15
C GLY A 649 -1.52 -16.47 -21.12
N ILE A 650 -1.66 -16.09 -19.84
CA ILE A 650 -2.22 -16.89 -18.76
C ILE A 650 -3.44 -16.14 -18.23
N ILE A 651 -4.54 -16.88 -18.16
CA ILE A 651 -5.88 -16.47 -17.77
C ILE A 651 -5.82 -15.52 -16.56
N GLU A 652 -6.52 -14.38 -16.66
CA GLU A 652 -6.65 -13.26 -15.69
C GLU A 652 -7.18 -13.64 -14.28
N ARG A 653 -6.97 -14.86 -13.78
CA ARG A 653 -7.66 -15.42 -12.61
C ARG A 653 -6.78 -16.08 -11.55
N ASP A 654 -5.46 -16.13 -11.72
CA ASP A 654 -4.59 -16.64 -10.66
C ASP A 654 -4.48 -15.63 -9.52
N GLN A 655 -5.10 -15.99 -8.38
CA GLN A 655 -5.18 -15.16 -7.19
C GLN A 655 -3.80 -14.74 -6.67
N THR A 656 -2.78 -15.60 -6.76
CA THR A 656 -1.42 -15.33 -6.30
C THR A 656 -0.72 -14.25 -7.12
N ILE A 657 -0.93 -14.23 -8.43
CA ILE A 657 -0.36 -13.21 -9.34
C ILE A 657 -1.02 -11.85 -9.08
N LEU A 658 -2.34 -11.85 -8.88
CA LEU A 658 -3.08 -10.63 -8.54
C LEU A 658 -2.71 -10.08 -7.16
N GLU A 659 -2.47 -10.94 -6.16
CA GLU A 659 -1.95 -10.53 -4.85
C GLU A 659 -0.53 -9.94 -4.95
N LEU A 660 0.35 -10.54 -5.75
CA LEU A 660 1.69 -9.99 -6.02
C LEU A 660 1.60 -8.62 -6.74
N ASN A 661 0.73 -8.51 -7.74
CA ASN A 661 0.50 -7.26 -8.46
C ASN A 661 -0.08 -6.18 -7.54
N PHE A 662 -0.98 -6.54 -6.63
CA PHE A 662 -1.51 -5.62 -5.62
C PHE A 662 -0.40 -5.07 -4.73
N ASP A 663 0.52 -5.91 -4.25
CA ASP A 663 1.65 -5.46 -3.43
C ASP A 663 2.61 -4.54 -4.22
N LYS A 664 2.85 -4.81 -5.51
CA LYS A 664 3.62 -3.90 -6.40
C LYS A 664 2.91 -2.55 -6.59
N GLN A 665 1.60 -2.56 -6.83
CA GLN A 665 0.80 -1.35 -7.02
C GLN A 665 0.78 -0.48 -5.76
N LEU A 666 0.65 -1.10 -4.59
CA LEU A 666 0.77 -0.40 -3.31
C LEU A 666 2.15 0.22 -3.14
N ALA A 667 3.23 -0.53 -3.43
CA ALA A 667 4.59 -0.01 -3.29
C ALA A 667 4.90 1.16 -4.24
N LEU A 668 4.21 1.24 -5.38
CA LEU A 668 4.29 2.35 -6.35
C LEU A 668 3.27 3.47 -6.08
N HIS A 669 2.48 3.40 -5.01
CA HIS A 669 1.39 4.34 -4.69
C HIS A 669 0.30 4.46 -5.78
N ARG A 670 0.11 3.41 -6.59
CA ARG A 670 -0.94 3.35 -7.62
C ARG A 670 -2.26 2.88 -7.00
N PHE A 671 -2.82 3.69 -6.10
CA PHE A 671 -3.96 3.27 -5.28
C PHE A 671 -5.24 2.96 -6.05
N ASN A 672 -5.52 3.67 -7.15
CA ASN A 672 -6.69 3.38 -8.00
C ASN A 672 -6.60 1.96 -8.61
N ALA A 673 -5.43 1.61 -9.16
CA ALA A 673 -5.21 0.27 -9.71
C ALA A 673 -5.24 -0.82 -8.63
N ALA A 674 -4.74 -0.50 -7.43
CA ALA A 674 -4.79 -1.39 -6.26
C ALA A 674 -6.22 -1.61 -5.74
N PHE A 675 -7.09 -0.61 -5.87
CA PHE A 675 -8.52 -0.72 -5.55
C PHE A 675 -9.25 -1.63 -6.55
N ASP A 676 -8.97 -1.48 -7.84
CA ASP A 676 -9.56 -2.32 -8.90
C ASP A 676 -9.13 -3.80 -8.77
N THR A 677 -7.86 -4.05 -8.42
CA THR A 677 -7.39 -5.41 -8.11
C THR A 677 -8.03 -5.98 -6.85
N CYS A 678 -8.24 -5.17 -5.80
CA CYS A 678 -9.03 -5.58 -4.63
C CYS A 678 -10.46 -5.99 -5.01
N HIS A 679 -11.12 -5.22 -5.87
CA HIS A 679 -12.49 -5.50 -6.30
C HIS A 679 -12.58 -6.79 -7.12
N THR A 680 -11.57 -7.05 -7.95
CA THR A 680 -11.44 -8.29 -8.71
C THR A 680 -11.24 -9.51 -7.79
N LEU A 681 -10.41 -9.36 -6.76
CA LEU A 681 -10.09 -10.40 -5.77
C LEU A 681 -11.18 -10.60 -4.69
N LYS A 682 -12.07 -9.63 -4.49
CA LYS A 682 -13.12 -9.60 -3.44
C LYS A 682 -12.59 -9.89 -2.02
N SER A 683 -11.35 -9.51 -1.74
CA SER A 683 -10.69 -9.79 -0.45
C SER A 683 -10.76 -8.58 0.49
N LYS A 684 -11.54 -8.71 1.57
CA LYS A 684 -11.62 -7.66 2.62
C LYS A 684 -10.29 -7.39 3.31
N LYS A 685 -9.38 -8.38 3.39
CA LYS A 685 -8.06 -8.22 4.02
C LYS A 685 -7.16 -7.27 3.23
N LEU A 686 -7.13 -7.44 1.90
CA LEU A 686 -6.35 -6.57 1.00
C LEU A 686 -6.92 -5.16 0.96
N LEU A 687 -8.25 -5.04 0.96
CA LEU A 687 -8.93 -3.74 1.01
C LEU A 687 -8.61 -2.97 2.29
N ARG A 688 -8.50 -3.64 3.46
CA ARG A 688 -8.03 -3.00 4.69
C ARG A 688 -6.56 -2.57 4.59
N LYS A 689 -5.70 -3.41 4.02
CA LYS A 689 -4.29 -3.05 3.77
C LYS A 689 -4.16 -1.84 2.84
N LEU A 690 -4.97 -1.76 1.79
CA LEU A 690 -5.07 -0.60 0.90
C LEU A 690 -5.48 0.66 1.68
N ALA A 691 -6.51 0.56 2.52
CA ALA A 691 -7.01 1.68 3.31
C ALA A 691 -5.95 2.22 4.28
N GLU A 692 -5.25 1.33 4.99
CA GLU A 692 -4.18 1.70 5.92
C GLU A 692 -2.98 2.34 5.21
N GLU A 693 -2.54 1.82 4.06
CA GLU A 693 -1.45 2.42 3.28
C GLU A 693 -1.84 3.75 2.63
N ALA A 694 -3.09 3.88 2.16
CA ALA A 694 -3.62 5.14 1.66
C ALA A 694 -3.61 6.21 2.76
N LEU A 695 -4.02 5.85 3.99
CA LEU A 695 -3.92 6.75 5.15
C LEU A 695 -2.47 7.14 5.46
N LYS A 696 -1.51 6.21 5.40
CA LYS A 696 -0.09 6.52 5.61
C LYS A 696 0.46 7.54 4.61
N CYS A 697 -0.05 7.52 3.39
CA CYS A 697 0.30 8.46 2.31
C CYS A 697 -0.62 9.69 2.26
N LEU A 698 -1.56 9.82 3.21
CA LEU A 698 -2.56 10.91 3.30
C LEU A 698 -3.53 10.99 2.12
N GLU A 699 -3.74 9.88 1.43
CA GLU A 699 -4.76 9.73 0.39
C GLU A 699 -6.13 9.43 1.04
N ILE A 700 -6.71 10.46 1.69
CA ILE A 700 -7.93 10.34 2.49
C ILE A 700 -9.12 9.89 1.63
N GLU A 701 -9.25 10.40 0.40
CA GLU A 701 -10.37 10.04 -0.48
C GLU A 701 -10.39 8.55 -0.81
N MET A 702 -9.21 7.97 -1.10
CA MET A 702 -9.10 6.55 -1.37
C MET A 702 -9.36 5.72 -0.11
N ALA A 703 -8.85 6.15 1.05
CA ALA A 703 -9.13 5.50 2.31
C ALA A 703 -10.64 5.50 2.63
N ILE A 704 -11.35 6.61 2.42
CA ILE A 704 -12.80 6.71 2.57
C ILE A 704 -13.51 5.72 1.65
N ARG A 705 -13.12 5.62 0.37
CA ARG A 705 -13.71 4.65 -0.57
C ARG A 705 -13.51 3.21 -0.09
N ALA A 706 -12.30 2.86 0.34
CA ALA A 706 -11.99 1.52 0.84
C ALA A 706 -12.75 1.19 2.14
N TYR A 707 -12.82 2.11 3.11
CA TYR A 707 -13.56 1.89 4.36
C TYR A 707 -15.09 1.86 4.17
N LYS A 708 -15.63 2.57 3.15
CA LYS A 708 -17.04 2.46 2.75
C LYS A 708 -17.38 1.05 2.28
N GLU A 709 -16.52 0.44 1.47
CA GLU A 709 -16.71 -0.94 0.99
C GLU A 709 -16.42 -2.00 2.08
N LEU A 710 -15.62 -1.66 3.10
CA LEU A 710 -15.48 -2.47 4.32
C LEU A 710 -16.66 -2.36 5.30
N GLU A 711 -17.59 -1.43 5.08
CA GLU A 711 -18.73 -1.11 5.96
C GLU A 711 -18.33 -0.55 7.36
N GLU A 712 -17.14 0.04 7.48
CA GLU A 712 -16.64 0.62 8.74
C GLU A 712 -17.06 2.09 8.91
N VAL A 713 -18.35 2.31 9.22
CA VAL A 713 -18.98 3.65 9.26
C VAL A 713 -18.28 4.62 10.21
N ALA A 714 -17.78 4.15 11.37
CA ALA A 714 -17.16 5.02 12.37
C ALA A 714 -15.88 5.71 11.85
N ILE A 715 -15.02 4.97 11.14
CA ILE A 715 -13.79 5.51 10.54
C ILE A 715 -14.15 6.45 9.39
N VAL A 716 -15.13 6.08 8.56
CA VAL A 716 -15.61 6.93 7.45
C VAL A 716 -16.07 8.30 7.96
N MET A 717 -16.94 8.33 8.98
CA MET A 717 -17.42 9.60 9.56
C MET A 717 -16.27 10.43 10.14
N SER A 718 -15.28 9.76 10.76
CA SER A 718 -14.10 10.41 11.33
C SER A 718 -13.18 10.99 10.26
N LEU A 719 -12.97 10.27 9.15
CA LEU A 719 -12.18 10.72 7.99
C LEU A 719 -12.86 11.85 7.23
N GLU A 720 -14.19 11.78 7.05
CA GLU A 720 -14.98 12.86 6.43
C GLU A 720 -14.90 14.16 7.25
N SER A 721 -14.79 14.07 8.58
CA SER A 721 -14.62 15.26 9.43
C SER A 721 -13.26 15.96 9.27
N ILE A 722 -12.20 15.22 8.89
CA ILE A 722 -10.84 15.76 8.75
C ILE A 722 -10.46 16.06 7.29
N GLN A 723 -11.29 15.69 6.31
CA GLN A 723 -10.99 15.85 4.88
C GLN A 723 -10.67 17.31 4.50
N CYS A 724 -11.27 18.28 5.19
CA CYS A 724 -11.08 19.71 4.92
C CYS A 724 -9.95 20.35 5.74
N VAL A 725 -9.15 19.58 6.49
CA VAL A 725 -8.05 20.12 7.30
C VAL A 725 -6.84 20.39 6.41
N GLU A 726 -6.50 21.67 6.23
CA GLU A 726 -5.34 22.09 5.42
C GLU A 726 -4.01 22.00 6.17
N ASP A 727 -4.02 22.08 7.51
CA ASP A 727 -2.80 21.95 8.31
C ASP A 727 -2.27 20.51 8.25
N TYR A 728 -1.21 20.33 7.46
CA TYR A 728 -0.52 19.06 7.27
C TYR A 728 -0.17 18.35 8.59
N ARG A 729 0.33 19.07 9.60
CA ARG A 729 0.76 18.46 10.85
C ARG A 729 -0.43 18.02 11.69
N LEU A 730 -1.48 18.83 11.73
CA LEU A 730 -2.73 18.48 12.40
C LEU A 730 -3.37 17.25 11.75
N LEU A 731 -3.39 17.20 10.42
CA LEU A 731 -3.90 16.08 9.65
C LEU A 731 -3.10 14.80 9.91
N CYS A 732 -1.77 14.87 9.91
CA CYS A 732 -0.91 13.75 10.30
C CYS A 732 -1.19 13.28 11.74
N GLY A 733 -1.41 14.20 12.67
CA GLY A 733 -1.80 13.90 14.04
C GLY A 733 -3.09 13.08 14.12
N TYR A 734 -4.15 13.51 13.44
CA TYR A 734 -5.41 12.75 13.43
C TYR A 734 -5.28 11.38 12.77
N ILE A 735 -4.57 11.29 11.64
CA ILE A 735 -4.44 10.00 10.94
C ILE A 735 -3.58 9.02 11.75
N THR A 736 -2.49 9.48 12.37
CA THR A 736 -1.71 8.62 13.29
C THR A 736 -2.50 8.17 14.50
N MET A 737 -3.38 9.01 15.04
CA MET A 737 -4.31 8.65 16.10
C MET A 737 -5.27 7.54 15.63
N TYR A 738 -5.82 7.63 14.42
CA TYR A 738 -6.68 6.57 13.85
C TYR A 738 -5.92 5.26 13.57
N LEU A 739 -4.61 5.33 13.28
CA LEU A 739 -3.73 4.15 13.17
C LEU A 739 -3.23 3.64 14.53
N ASN A 740 -3.74 4.16 15.65
CA ASN A 740 -3.38 3.81 17.03
C ASN A 740 -1.91 4.07 17.40
N ASN A 741 -1.23 5.00 16.71
CA ASN A 741 0.14 5.41 17.05
C ASN A 741 0.13 6.75 17.80
N TYR A 742 -0.24 6.72 19.08
CA TYR A 742 -0.50 7.91 19.88
C TYR A 742 0.74 8.74 20.22
N ASP A 743 1.92 8.12 20.29
CA ASP A 743 3.17 8.83 20.59
C ASP A 743 3.59 9.73 19.42
N LYS A 744 3.57 9.19 18.19
CA LYS A 744 3.76 9.99 16.98
C LYS A 744 2.65 11.03 16.81
N ALA A 745 1.40 10.67 17.11
CA ALA A 745 0.28 11.62 17.06
C ALA A 745 0.50 12.82 17.97
N GLN A 746 1.01 12.60 19.18
CA GLN A 746 1.36 13.68 20.11
C GLN A 746 2.42 14.60 19.53
N GLU A 747 3.49 14.07 18.92
CA GLU A 747 4.54 14.90 18.29
C GLU A 747 3.97 15.78 17.16
N TRP A 748 3.14 15.19 16.30
CA TRP A 748 2.49 15.91 15.21
C TRP A 748 1.51 16.98 15.71
N PHE A 749 0.67 16.66 16.70
CA PHE A 749 -0.25 17.61 17.30
C PHE A 749 0.49 18.76 17.99
N LEU A 750 1.56 18.47 18.73
CA LEU A 750 2.39 19.51 19.37
C LEU A 750 3.05 20.44 18.35
N GLY A 751 3.40 19.92 17.16
CA GLY A 751 3.94 20.71 16.06
C GLY A 751 2.90 21.44 15.21
N SER A 752 1.61 21.18 15.43
CA SER A 752 0.49 21.72 14.65
C SER A 752 -0.02 23.08 15.16
N SER A 753 -0.95 23.67 14.43
CA SER A 753 -1.69 24.88 14.86
C SER A 753 -2.50 24.68 16.15
N CYS A 754 -2.89 23.45 16.49
CA CYS A 754 -3.77 23.12 17.62
C CYS A 754 -3.15 22.08 18.58
N PRO A 755 -2.13 22.45 19.38
CA PRO A 755 -1.46 21.51 20.27
C PRO A 755 -2.32 21.00 21.43
N GLN A 756 -3.44 21.65 21.72
CA GLN A 756 -4.40 21.24 22.75
C GLN A 756 -5.06 19.88 22.44
N VAL A 757 -5.17 19.51 21.16
CA VAL A 757 -5.69 18.21 20.73
C VAL A 757 -4.83 17.06 21.29
N ALA A 758 -3.52 17.25 21.44
CA ALA A 758 -2.65 16.26 22.06
C ALA A 758 -3.03 15.97 23.52
N LEU A 759 -3.40 17.03 24.26
CA LEU A 759 -3.83 16.92 25.65
C LEU A 759 -5.18 16.20 25.75
N GLU A 760 -6.14 16.58 24.92
CA GLU A 760 -7.46 15.95 24.86
C GLU A 760 -7.34 14.48 24.51
N MET A 761 -6.54 14.13 23.50
CA MET A 761 -6.25 12.74 23.13
C MET A 761 -5.71 11.94 24.33
N ARG A 762 -4.71 12.45 25.05
CA ARG A 762 -4.13 11.74 26.21
C ARG A 762 -5.11 11.63 27.38
N ARG A 763 -5.97 12.63 27.58
CA ARG A 763 -7.06 12.60 28.58
C ARG A 763 -8.07 11.52 28.22
N ASP A 764 -8.50 11.46 26.97
CA ASP A 764 -9.52 10.51 26.50
C ASP A 764 -9.00 9.06 26.52
N LEU A 765 -7.69 8.87 26.31
CA LEU A 765 -6.99 7.58 26.52
C LEU A 765 -6.76 7.22 27.99
N LEU A 766 -7.19 8.06 28.95
CA LEU A 766 -6.98 7.91 30.39
C LEU A 766 -5.50 7.85 30.81
N GLN A 767 -4.60 8.45 30.02
CA GLN A 767 -3.15 8.53 30.30
C GLN A 767 -2.83 9.80 31.11
N TRP A 768 -3.36 9.84 32.33
CA TRP A 768 -3.39 11.05 33.17
C TRP A 768 -2.04 11.67 33.47
N ASP A 769 -0.98 10.89 33.67
CA ASP A 769 0.35 11.43 33.96
C ASP A 769 0.92 12.22 32.78
N GLN A 770 0.77 11.68 31.56
CA GLN A 770 1.20 12.36 30.33
C GLN A 770 0.32 13.58 30.06
N ALA A 771 -1.00 13.45 30.26
CA ALA A 771 -1.93 14.58 30.14
C ALA A 771 -1.58 15.71 31.12
N LEU A 772 -1.27 15.40 32.39
CA LEU A 772 -0.87 16.41 33.38
C LEU A 772 0.49 17.04 33.05
N GLN A 773 1.44 16.29 32.48
CA GLN A 773 2.72 16.86 32.02
C GLN A 773 2.52 17.82 30.84
N LEU A 774 1.64 17.48 29.89
CA LEU A 774 1.28 18.34 28.76
C LEU A 774 0.51 19.58 29.24
N ALA A 775 -0.47 19.42 30.13
CA ALA A 775 -1.26 20.51 30.69
C ALA A 775 -0.37 21.53 31.43
N LYS A 776 0.61 21.08 32.20
CA LYS A 776 1.58 21.98 32.86
C LYS A 776 2.35 22.87 31.90
N LYS A 777 2.64 22.40 30.69
CA LYS A 777 3.37 23.17 29.69
C LYS A 777 2.45 24.08 28.88
N MET A 778 1.26 23.60 28.52
CA MET A 778 0.42 24.22 27.48
C MET A 778 -0.87 24.85 27.99
N ALA A 779 -1.50 24.27 29.02
CA ALA A 779 -2.84 24.63 29.48
C ALA A 779 -2.98 24.48 31.02
N PRO A 780 -2.34 25.36 31.82
CA PRO A 780 -2.35 25.26 33.27
C PRO A 780 -3.75 25.30 33.90
N GLU A 781 -4.69 26.00 33.24
CA GLU A 781 -6.08 26.12 33.64
C GLU A 781 -6.83 24.78 33.63
N GLN A 782 -6.42 23.83 32.78
CA GLN A 782 -7.05 22.51 32.70
C GLN A 782 -6.53 21.53 33.76
N ILE A 783 -5.43 21.85 34.46
CA ILE A 783 -4.83 20.97 35.47
C ILE A 783 -5.84 20.63 36.57
N ALA A 784 -6.65 21.60 37.00
CA ALA A 784 -7.64 21.39 38.05
C ALA A 784 -8.70 20.36 37.63
N MET A 785 -9.21 20.46 36.40
CA MET A 785 -10.21 19.55 35.84
C MET A 785 -9.63 18.14 35.64
N ILE A 786 -8.45 18.03 35.05
CA ILE A 786 -7.76 16.76 34.79
C ILE A 786 -7.40 16.06 36.12
N SER A 787 -6.93 16.82 37.12
CA SER A 787 -6.61 16.26 38.44
C SER A 787 -7.85 15.72 39.15
N ARG A 788 -9.01 16.38 39.00
CA ARG A 788 -10.30 15.89 39.53
C ARG A 788 -10.69 14.56 38.91
N GLU A 789 -10.65 14.44 37.58
CA GLU A 789 -11.05 13.22 36.89
C GLU A 789 -10.08 12.06 37.17
N TYR A 790 -8.79 12.36 37.21
CA TYR A 790 -7.79 11.39 37.62
C TYR A 790 -8.02 10.90 39.06
N ALA A 791 -8.35 11.82 39.99
CA ALA A 791 -8.67 11.47 41.36
C ALA A 791 -9.94 10.60 41.48
N GLN A 792 -10.98 10.85 40.67
CA GLN A 792 -12.18 10.01 40.62
C GLN A 792 -11.86 8.58 40.16
N GLN A 793 -11.00 8.43 39.15
CA GLN A 793 -10.58 7.11 38.70
C GLN A 793 -9.73 6.39 39.75
N LEU A 794 -8.79 7.09 40.39
CA LEU A 794 -7.99 6.51 41.48
C LEU A 794 -8.85 6.10 42.68
N GLU A 795 -9.87 6.89 43.01
CA GLU A 795 -10.86 6.57 44.05
C GLU A 795 -11.66 5.32 43.67
N PHE A 796 -12.06 5.17 42.41
CA PHE A 796 -12.75 3.97 41.91
C PHE A 796 -11.86 2.72 41.95
N ILE A 797 -10.57 2.83 41.61
CA ILE A 797 -9.59 1.75 41.70
C ILE A 797 -9.29 1.38 43.16
N GLY A 798 -9.53 2.31 44.10
CA GLY A 798 -9.30 2.12 45.54
C GLY A 798 -7.95 2.63 46.05
N ASN A 799 -7.20 3.39 45.24
CA ASN A 799 -5.96 4.05 45.67
C ASN A 799 -6.27 5.42 46.30
N TYR A 800 -6.78 5.39 47.53
CA TYR A 800 -7.32 6.58 48.20
C TYR A 800 -6.26 7.64 48.56
N SER A 801 -5.00 7.25 48.81
CA SER A 801 -3.93 8.18 49.19
C SER A 801 -3.49 9.08 48.05
N GLU A 802 -3.29 8.52 46.84
CA GLU A 802 -2.98 9.33 45.66
C GLU A 802 -4.21 10.11 45.18
N ALA A 803 -5.41 9.52 45.25
CA ALA A 803 -6.65 10.20 44.93
C ALA A 803 -6.84 11.48 45.77
N LEU A 804 -6.56 11.42 47.08
CA LEU A 804 -6.62 12.57 47.98
C LEU A 804 -5.68 13.69 47.52
N ARG A 805 -4.41 13.35 47.22
CA ARG A 805 -3.42 14.31 46.74
C ARG A 805 -3.86 15.00 45.43
N HIS A 806 -4.52 14.27 44.54
CA HIS A 806 -5.02 14.80 43.28
C HIS A 806 -6.29 15.64 43.43
N TYR A 807 -7.21 15.27 44.34
CA TYR A 807 -8.34 16.13 44.68
C TYR A 807 -7.91 17.44 45.33
N GLU A 808 -6.90 17.42 46.22
CA GLU A 808 -6.32 18.62 46.81
C GLU A 808 -5.66 19.52 45.76
N LYS A 809 -4.90 18.94 44.82
CA LYS A 809 -4.36 19.68 43.67
C LYS A 809 -5.44 20.26 42.75
N GLY A 810 -6.62 19.64 42.72
CA GLY A 810 -7.79 20.09 41.98
C GLY A 810 -8.49 21.31 42.58
N LEU A 811 -8.18 21.69 43.83
CA LEU A 811 -8.66 22.90 44.50
C LEU A 811 -7.69 24.06 44.27
N GLN A 812 -8.03 24.93 43.32
CA GLN A 812 -7.35 26.22 43.10
C GLN A 812 -8.33 27.38 43.35
N GLU A 813 -7.80 28.60 43.51
CA GLU A 813 -8.62 29.81 43.66
C GLU A 813 -9.28 30.17 42.32
N ASN A 814 -10.56 30.58 42.33
CA ASN A 814 -11.39 30.94 41.16
C ASN A 814 -11.96 29.80 40.29
N LEU A 815 -12.36 28.67 40.89
CA LEU A 815 -13.04 27.56 40.18
C LEU A 815 -14.57 27.58 40.40
N SER A 816 -15.31 26.87 39.53
CA SER A 816 -16.77 26.77 39.64
C SER A 816 -17.20 26.16 40.98
N PRO A 817 -18.35 26.59 41.54
CA PRO A 817 -18.85 26.04 42.81
C PRO A 817 -19.10 24.54 42.71
N GLU A 818 -19.49 24.04 41.53
CA GLU A 818 -19.72 22.62 41.26
C GLU A 818 -18.41 21.81 41.25
N HIS A 819 -17.35 22.33 40.63
CA HIS A 819 -16.02 21.68 40.66
C HIS A 819 -15.47 21.60 42.08
N THR A 820 -15.59 22.69 42.83
CA THR A 820 -15.17 22.76 44.24
C THR A 820 -15.96 21.77 45.09
N PHE A 821 -17.27 21.66 44.85
CA PHE A 821 -18.13 20.69 45.52
C PHE A 821 -17.67 19.24 45.27
N ILE A 822 -17.39 18.87 44.01
CA ILE A 822 -16.93 17.52 43.65
C ILE A 822 -15.57 17.21 44.30
N CYS A 823 -14.62 18.15 44.25
CA CYS A 823 -13.30 17.96 44.84
C CYS A 823 -13.40 17.82 46.37
N LYS A 824 -14.10 18.73 47.06
CA LYS A 824 -14.30 18.62 48.52
C LYS A 824 -15.05 17.35 48.92
N SER A 825 -16.02 16.90 48.11
CA SER A 825 -16.73 15.62 48.32
C SER A 825 -15.78 14.43 48.21
N GLY A 826 -14.93 14.41 47.18
CA GLY A 826 -13.87 13.41 47.01
C GLY A 826 -12.86 13.42 48.16
N ILE A 827 -12.43 14.60 48.63
CA ILE A 827 -11.54 14.76 49.80
C ILE A 827 -12.20 14.21 51.06
N ALA A 828 -13.49 14.47 51.28
CA ALA A 828 -14.20 13.94 52.43
C ALA A 828 -14.20 12.40 52.43
N ARG A 829 -14.58 11.76 51.31
CA ARG A 829 -14.60 10.29 51.20
C ARG A 829 -13.21 9.68 51.34
N THR A 830 -12.22 10.20 50.60
CA THR A 830 -10.84 9.69 50.63
C THR A 830 -10.19 9.84 52.01
N ASN A 831 -10.39 10.97 52.71
CA ASN A 831 -9.90 11.14 54.10
C ASN A 831 -10.47 10.11 55.07
N LEU A 832 -11.75 9.76 54.94
CA LEU A 832 -12.37 8.71 55.76
C LEU A 832 -11.74 7.34 55.48
N HIS A 833 -11.39 7.05 54.22
CA HIS A 833 -10.67 5.84 53.85
C HIS A 833 -9.22 5.82 54.37
N CYS A 834 -8.54 6.97 54.37
CA CYS A 834 -7.18 7.21 54.88
C CYS A 834 -7.09 7.38 56.41
N SER A 835 -8.16 7.09 57.15
CA SER A 835 -8.23 7.13 58.62
C SER A 835 -8.15 8.52 59.28
N ASN A 836 -8.29 9.59 58.50
CA ASN A 836 -8.42 10.97 59.00
C ASN A 836 -9.90 11.33 59.22
N TYR A 837 -10.55 10.63 60.15
CA TYR A 837 -12.01 10.67 60.32
C TYR A 837 -12.55 12.06 60.65
N ARG A 838 -11.88 12.81 61.54
CA ARG A 838 -12.34 14.14 61.97
C ARG A 838 -12.37 15.14 60.82
N HIS A 839 -11.33 15.13 59.98
CA HIS A 839 -11.20 16.05 58.85
C HIS A 839 -12.18 15.70 57.72
N GLY A 840 -12.31 14.41 57.39
CA GLY A 840 -13.31 13.97 56.41
C GLY A 840 -14.75 14.28 56.86
N MET A 841 -15.04 14.11 58.15
CA MET A 841 -16.34 14.41 58.73
C MET A 841 -16.64 15.91 58.79
N SER A 842 -15.67 16.77 59.13
CA SER A 842 -15.89 18.22 59.15
C SER A 842 -16.25 18.76 57.77
N ILE A 843 -15.56 18.27 56.72
CA ILE A 843 -15.84 18.67 55.34
C ILE A 843 -17.21 18.16 54.89
N ALA A 844 -17.56 16.91 55.21
CA ALA A 844 -18.87 16.36 54.87
C ALA A 844 -20.03 17.15 55.54
N ILE A 845 -19.83 17.59 56.79
CA ILE A 845 -20.80 18.42 57.52
C ILE A 845 -20.87 19.84 56.95
N GLU A 846 -19.74 20.42 56.54
CA GLU A 846 -19.70 21.76 55.92
C GLU A 846 -20.49 21.80 54.60
N LEU A 847 -20.42 20.74 53.80
CA LEU A 847 -21.12 20.65 52.51
C LEU A 847 -22.62 20.29 52.63
N ASP A 848 -23.03 19.71 53.75
CA ASP A 848 -24.42 19.31 54.11
C ASP A 848 -25.23 18.61 52.99
N ASN A 849 -24.56 17.88 52.10
CA ASN A 849 -25.24 17.12 51.04
C ASN A 849 -25.67 15.73 51.55
N LYS A 850 -26.97 15.42 51.48
CA LYS A 850 -27.56 14.15 51.94
C LYS A 850 -26.91 12.91 51.33
N GLN A 851 -26.51 12.95 50.05
CA GLN A 851 -25.89 11.80 49.39
C GLN A 851 -24.46 11.60 49.87
N LEU A 852 -23.67 12.67 49.95
CA LEU A 852 -22.29 12.61 50.46
C LEU A 852 -22.26 12.13 51.93
N LEU A 853 -23.13 12.70 52.77
CA LEU A 853 -23.22 12.31 54.18
C LEU A 853 -23.56 10.81 54.32
N ARG A 854 -24.39 10.26 53.44
CA ARG A 854 -24.73 8.82 53.42
C ARG A 854 -23.52 7.97 53.04
N GLU A 855 -22.83 8.34 51.96
CA GLU A 855 -21.62 7.65 51.51
C GLU A 855 -20.54 7.67 52.61
N CYS A 856 -20.31 8.83 53.23
CA CYS A 856 -19.41 8.98 54.38
C CYS A 856 -19.81 8.13 55.58
N ALA A 857 -21.10 8.07 55.91
CA ALA A 857 -21.62 7.24 57.01
C ALA A 857 -21.42 5.74 56.75
N GLU A 858 -21.63 5.27 55.52
CA GLU A 858 -21.36 3.88 55.13
C GLU A 858 -19.87 3.52 55.22
N ILE A 859 -18.98 4.43 54.82
CA ILE A 859 -17.53 4.24 54.93
C ILE A 859 -17.13 4.10 56.41
N LEU A 860 -17.66 4.96 57.29
CA LEU A 860 -17.39 4.89 58.73
C LEU A 860 -17.96 3.62 59.38
N ASP A 861 -19.16 3.18 58.98
CA ASP A 861 -19.78 1.94 59.46
C ASP A 861 -18.92 0.72 59.07
N LYS A 862 -18.40 0.68 57.83
CA LYS A 862 -17.44 -0.34 57.38
C LYS A 862 -16.13 -0.32 58.18
N LYS A 863 -15.63 0.87 58.54
CA LYS A 863 -14.42 1.07 59.38
C LYS A 863 -14.68 0.86 60.89
N LYS A 864 -15.90 0.49 61.28
CA LYS A 864 -16.35 0.22 62.66
C LYS A 864 -16.38 1.44 63.59
N GLN A 865 -16.44 2.66 63.05
CA GLN A 865 -16.64 3.89 63.84
C GLN A 865 -18.14 4.17 64.02
N VAL A 866 -18.76 3.46 64.97
CA VAL A 866 -20.23 3.36 65.08
C VAL A 866 -20.89 4.66 65.58
N SER A 867 -20.22 5.41 66.45
CA SER A 867 -20.72 6.68 66.99
C SER A 867 -20.85 7.78 65.93
N GLU A 868 -19.78 7.99 65.16
CA GLU A 868 -19.69 8.99 64.11
C GLU A 868 -20.59 8.60 62.92
N ALA A 869 -20.65 7.31 62.57
CA ALA A 869 -21.57 6.81 61.56
C ALA A 869 -23.05 7.06 61.93
N ALA A 870 -23.42 6.85 63.20
CA ALA A 870 -24.79 7.09 63.66
C ALA A 870 -25.19 8.58 63.56
N GLN A 871 -24.28 9.50 63.90
CA GLN A 871 -24.49 10.95 63.77
C GLN A 871 -24.68 11.38 62.31
N LEU A 872 -23.88 10.84 61.39
CA LEU A 872 -24.03 11.15 59.97
C LEU A 872 -25.32 10.57 59.39
N PHE A 873 -25.71 9.32 59.73
CA PHE A 873 -26.98 8.74 59.29
C PHE A 873 -28.20 9.50 59.80
N GLU A 874 -28.14 10.04 61.03
CA GLU A 874 -29.17 10.92 61.60
C GLU A 874 -29.34 12.20 60.76
N ARG A 875 -28.21 12.84 60.42
CA ARG A 875 -28.20 14.05 59.58
C ARG A 875 -28.65 13.78 58.13
N CYS A 876 -28.42 12.56 57.63
CA CYS A 876 -28.93 12.09 56.33
C CYS A 876 -30.42 11.78 56.30
N GLN A 877 -31.13 11.87 57.43
CA GLN A 877 -32.52 11.43 57.58
C GLN A 877 -32.69 9.91 57.34
N GLN A 878 -31.63 9.12 57.52
CA GLN A 878 -31.65 7.67 57.33
C GLN A 878 -31.78 6.98 58.69
N TYR A 879 -32.94 7.20 59.31
CA TYR A 879 -33.21 6.89 60.71
C TYR A 879 -33.12 5.40 61.04
N ASP A 880 -33.48 4.49 60.12
CA ASP A 880 -33.36 3.04 60.33
C ASP A 880 -31.91 2.62 60.60
N ARG A 881 -30.95 3.13 59.82
CA ARG A 881 -29.54 2.79 59.99
C ARG A 881 -28.94 3.47 61.22
N ALA A 882 -29.32 4.73 61.47
CA ALA A 882 -28.95 5.44 62.69
C ALA A 882 -29.43 4.69 63.94
N ALA A 883 -30.70 4.28 63.98
CA ALA A 883 -31.29 3.53 65.08
C ALA A 883 -30.61 2.17 65.29
N SER A 884 -30.31 1.43 64.21
CA SER A 884 -29.54 0.18 64.30
C SER A 884 -28.17 0.39 64.93
N ASN A 885 -27.45 1.45 64.57
CA ASN A 885 -26.15 1.78 65.15
C ASN A 885 -26.27 2.28 66.60
N TYR A 886 -27.30 3.05 66.94
CA TYR A 886 -27.59 3.42 68.33
C TYR A 886 -28.00 2.22 69.21
N ILE A 887 -28.67 1.21 68.65
CA ILE A 887 -28.94 -0.07 69.33
C ILE A 887 -27.64 -0.81 69.64
N LYS A 888 -26.68 -0.87 68.69
CA LYS A 888 -25.34 -1.44 68.93
C LYS A 888 -24.62 -0.72 70.08
N LEU A 889 -24.83 0.59 70.21
CA LEU A 889 -24.31 1.43 71.30
C LEU A 889 -25.15 1.37 72.60
N LYS A 890 -26.25 0.59 72.62
CA LYS A 890 -27.22 0.48 73.74
C LYS A 890 -27.86 1.81 74.16
N ASN A 891 -27.92 2.81 73.27
CA ASN A 891 -28.54 4.10 73.55
C ASN A 891 -30.04 4.08 73.21
N TRP A 892 -30.84 3.45 74.07
CA TRP A 892 -32.28 3.26 73.86
C TRP A 892 -33.10 4.55 73.92
N GLY A 893 -32.58 5.61 74.58
CA GLY A 893 -33.22 6.92 74.63
C GLY A 893 -33.27 7.59 73.26
N LYS A 894 -32.11 7.67 72.58
CA LYS A 894 -32.05 8.18 71.20
C LYS A 894 -32.82 7.31 70.21
N VAL A 895 -32.85 5.98 70.39
CA VAL A 895 -33.68 5.10 69.55
C VAL A 895 -35.16 5.43 69.71
N GLY A 896 -35.61 5.72 70.94
CA GLY A 896 -36.95 6.20 71.26
C GLY A 896 -37.36 7.45 70.47
N GLU A 897 -36.47 8.43 70.40
CA GLU A 897 -36.67 9.69 69.66
C GLU A 897 -36.76 9.47 68.14
N LEU A 898 -36.05 8.47 67.62
CA LEU A 898 -35.98 8.17 66.18
C LEU A 898 -37.13 7.26 65.70
N LEU A 899 -37.75 6.49 66.60
CA LEU A 899 -38.81 5.51 66.29
C LEU A 899 -40.00 6.03 65.47
N PRO A 900 -40.50 7.27 65.66
CA PRO A 900 -41.58 7.81 64.83
C PRO A 900 -41.24 7.81 63.33
N ASN A 901 -39.95 7.90 62.99
CA ASN A 901 -39.45 7.97 61.63
C ASN A 901 -38.81 6.65 61.13
N VAL A 902 -38.77 5.61 61.98
CA VAL A 902 -38.20 4.29 61.67
C VAL A 902 -39.31 3.37 61.17
N ASN A 903 -39.15 2.88 59.94
CA ASN A 903 -40.11 1.98 59.29
C ASN A 903 -39.71 0.51 59.37
N SER A 904 -38.51 0.21 59.88
CA SER A 904 -38.03 -1.17 59.96
C SER A 904 -38.69 -1.97 61.09
N ASN A 905 -39.50 -2.97 60.72
CA ASN A 905 -40.13 -3.91 61.66
C ASN A 905 -39.11 -4.61 62.57
N LYS A 906 -37.91 -4.91 62.07
CA LYS A 906 -36.86 -5.60 62.84
C LYS A 906 -36.37 -4.74 64.01
N ILE A 907 -36.20 -3.43 63.78
CA ILE A 907 -35.75 -2.47 64.78
C ILE A 907 -36.87 -2.24 65.80
N GLN A 908 -38.10 -2.08 65.32
CA GLN A 908 -39.27 -1.95 66.18
C GLN A 908 -39.50 -3.19 67.05
N LEU A 909 -39.25 -4.40 66.53
CA LEU A 909 -39.38 -5.65 67.27
C LEU A 909 -38.26 -5.83 68.31
N GLN A 910 -37.03 -5.41 68.00
CA GLN A 910 -35.94 -5.36 68.98
C GLN A 910 -36.21 -4.36 70.10
N TYR A 911 -36.79 -3.21 69.76
CA TYR A 911 -37.26 -2.22 70.73
C TYR A 911 -38.44 -2.74 71.57
N ALA A 912 -39.44 -3.39 70.94
CA ALA A 912 -40.61 -3.97 71.60
C ALA A 912 -40.20 -5.04 72.62
N LYS A 913 -39.27 -5.93 72.25
CA LYS A 913 -38.71 -6.95 73.16
C LYS A 913 -37.95 -6.32 74.33
N ALA A 914 -37.19 -5.26 74.08
CA ALA A 914 -36.53 -4.51 75.15
C ALA A 914 -37.56 -3.91 76.11
N LYS A 915 -38.64 -3.31 75.60
CA LYS A 915 -39.73 -2.73 76.41
C LYS A 915 -40.61 -3.76 77.12
N GLU A 916 -40.84 -4.93 76.53
CA GLU A 916 -41.51 -6.06 77.16
C GLU A 916 -40.68 -6.60 78.34
N SER A 917 -39.35 -6.67 78.19
CA SER A 917 -38.44 -7.01 79.29
C SER A 917 -38.43 -5.96 80.42
N GLU A 918 -38.69 -4.69 80.08
CA GLU A 918 -38.89 -3.58 81.02
C GLU A 918 -40.32 -3.53 81.61
N LYS A 919 -41.19 -4.51 81.29
CA LYS A 919 -42.61 -4.63 81.71
C LYS A 919 -43.53 -3.48 81.26
N ARG A 920 -43.17 -2.76 80.19
CA ARG A 920 -44.01 -1.71 79.59
C ARG A 920 -44.84 -2.26 78.44
N TYR A 921 -45.91 -3.00 78.76
CA TYR A 921 -46.69 -3.75 77.78
C TYR A 921 -47.42 -2.87 76.75
N GLU A 922 -47.87 -1.67 77.12
CA GLU A 922 -48.54 -0.74 76.19
C GLU A 922 -47.58 -0.19 75.12
N GLU A 923 -46.38 0.26 75.52
CA GLU A 923 -45.32 0.69 74.59
C GLU A 923 -44.85 -0.49 73.71
N ALA A 924 -44.81 -1.70 74.27
CA ALA A 924 -44.46 -2.91 73.55
C ALA A 924 -45.54 -3.30 72.53
N VAL A 925 -46.84 -3.21 72.86
CA VAL A 925 -47.94 -3.46 71.91
C VAL A 925 -47.91 -2.49 70.75
N LEU A 926 -47.72 -1.20 71.01
CA LEU A 926 -47.61 -0.20 69.94
C LEU A 926 -46.41 -0.50 69.02
N ALA A 927 -45.29 -0.92 69.58
CA ALA A 927 -44.11 -1.30 68.80
C ALA A 927 -44.30 -2.63 68.05
N TYR A 928 -44.94 -3.65 68.63
CA TYR A 928 -45.26 -4.92 67.98
C TYR A 928 -46.31 -4.76 66.86
N GLN A 929 -47.31 -3.91 67.08
CA GLN A 929 -48.34 -3.58 66.10
C GLN A 929 -47.73 -2.84 64.90
N LYS A 930 -46.84 -1.87 65.14
CA LYS A 930 -46.06 -1.24 64.07
C LYS A 930 -45.14 -2.24 63.37
N ALA A 931 -44.55 -3.19 64.11
CA ALA A 931 -43.69 -4.25 63.56
C ALA A 931 -44.47 -5.35 62.82
N LYS A 932 -45.81 -5.30 62.81
CA LYS A 932 -46.72 -6.29 62.21
C LYS A 932 -46.56 -7.70 62.80
N ASP A 933 -46.05 -7.81 64.02
CA ASP A 933 -46.05 -9.07 64.77
C ASP A 933 -47.40 -9.23 65.46
N TYR A 934 -48.39 -9.53 64.63
CA TYR A 934 -49.79 -9.60 65.01
C TYR A 934 -50.08 -10.77 65.94
N ASP A 935 -49.33 -11.88 65.85
CA ASP A 935 -49.51 -13.02 66.74
C ASP A 935 -49.09 -12.67 68.18
N SER A 936 -47.99 -11.94 68.35
CA SER A 936 -47.59 -11.39 69.66
C SER A 936 -48.59 -10.36 70.20
N VAL A 937 -49.19 -9.56 69.32
CA VAL A 937 -50.25 -8.59 69.66
C VAL A 937 -51.54 -9.30 70.07
N ILE A 938 -51.98 -10.32 69.33
CA ILE A 938 -53.14 -11.17 69.65
C ILE A 938 -52.91 -11.88 70.97
N ARG A 939 -51.70 -12.41 71.21
CA ARG A 939 -51.32 -13.02 72.48
C ARG A 939 -51.40 -12.02 73.63
N LEU A 940 -50.78 -10.85 73.49
CA LEU A 940 -50.84 -9.79 74.51
C LEU A 940 -52.28 -9.33 74.76
N HIS A 941 -53.13 -9.25 73.73
CA HIS A 941 -54.53 -8.88 73.87
C HIS A 941 -55.43 -9.96 74.47
N LEU A 942 -55.18 -11.24 74.19
CA LEU A 942 -55.95 -12.36 74.75
C LEU A 942 -55.49 -12.72 76.19
N GLU A 943 -54.19 -12.64 76.51
CA GLU A 943 -53.65 -13.10 77.79
C GLU A 943 -53.47 -11.98 78.83
N HIS A 944 -53.03 -10.78 78.42
CA HIS A 944 -52.60 -9.73 79.35
C HIS A 944 -53.48 -8.48 79.34
N LEU A 945 -54.11 -8.14 78.20
CA LEU A 945 -54.94 -6.93 78.04
C LEU A 945 -56.45 -7.22 77.89
N ASN A 946 -56.85 -8.49 77.81
CA ASN A 946 -58.23 -9.00 77.86
C ASN A 946 -59.24 -8.37 76.85
N ASN A 947 -58.83 -8.15 75.59
CA ASN A 947 -59.64 -7.53 74.52
C ASN A 947 -59.83 -8.48 73.30
N PRO A 948 -60.86 -9.33 73.27
CA PRO A 948 -61.04 -10.36 72.23
C PRO A 948 -61.56 -9.83 70.89
N GLU A 949 -62.28 -8.72 70.87
CA GLU A 949 -62.86 -8.14 69.63
C GLU A 949 -61.76 -7.72 68.65
N ILE A 950 -60.74 -7.03 69.15
CA ILE A 950 -59.58 -6.60 68.37
C ILE A 950 -58.81 -7.82 67.86
N ALA A 951 -58.72 -8.90 68.64
CA ALA A 951 -58.06 -10.14 68.20
C ALA A 951 -58.80 -10.83 67.05
N VAL A 952 -60.14 -10.82 67.05
CA VAL A 952 -60.96 -11.43 65.99
C VAL A 952 -60.88 -10.65 64.69
N GLU A 953 -61.01 -9.32 64.77
CA GLU A 953 -60.88 -8.42 63.62
C GLU A 953 -59.49 -8.60 62.97
N LEU A 954 -58.46 -8.62 63.80
CA LEU A 954 -57.08 -8.70 63.35
C LEU A 954 -56.73 -10.08 62.79
N VAL A 955 -57.37 -11.17 63.25
CA VAL A 955 -57.25 -12.50 62.63
C VAL A 955 -57.98 -12.58 61.28
N GLN A 956 -59.13 -11.94 61.13
CA GLN A 956 -59.85 -11.89 59.84
C GLN A 956 -59.06 -11.10 58.79
N GLU A 957 -58.42 -10.00 59.20
CA GLU A 957 -57.56 -9.21 58.32
C GLU A 957 -56.25 -9.93 57.98
N THR A 958 -55.59 -10.54 58.97
CA THR A 958 -54.26 -11.14 58.78
C THR A 958 -54.28 -12.55 58.22
N LYS A 959 -55.41 -13.27 58.35
CA LYS A 959 -55.55 -14.69 57.99
C LYS A 959 -54.47 -15.59 58.62
N SER A 960 -53.94 -15.21 59.79
CA SER A 960 -52.93 -16.00 60.51
C SER A 960 -53.53 -17.34 60.93
N VAL A 961 -52.84 -18.45 60.64
CA VAL A 961 -53.28 -19.81 60.98
C VAL A 961 -53.25 -20.03 62.50
N GLU A 962 -52.19 -19.54 63.16
CA GLU A 962 -52.05 -19.66 64.62
C GLU A 962 -53.00 -18.72 65.34
N GLY A 963 -53.17 -17.49 64.84
CA GLY A 963 -54.20 -16.55 65.29
C GLY A 963 -55.62 -17.11 65.16
N ALA A 964 -55.96 -17.68 64.00
CA ALA A 964 -57.26 -18.33 63.76
C ALA A 964 -57.49 -19.55 64.65
N LYS A 965 -56.45 -20.30 64.99
CA LYS A 965 -56.54 -21.42 65.94
C LYS A 965 -56.76 -20.95 67.38
N MET A 966 -56.08 -19.89 67.80
CA MET A 966 -56.30 -19.27 69.11
C MET A 966 -57.73 -18.73 69.24
N VAL A 967 -58.24 -18.10 68.17
CA VAL A 967 -59.61 -17.60 68.09
C VAL A 967 -60.66 -18.71 67.95
N ALA A 968 -60.40 -19.77 67.17
CA ALA A 968 -61.32 -20.91 67.01
C ALA A 968 -61.49 -21.69 68.33
N LYS A 969 -60.41 -21.89 69.10
CA LYS A 969 -60.49 -22.47 70.45
C LYS A 969 -61.30 -21.60 71.41
N PHE A 970 -61.13 -20.28 71.31
CA PHE A 970 -61.91 -19.33 72.10
C PHE A 970 -63.42 -19.42 71.76
N PHE A 971 -63.79 -19.47 70.47
CA PHE A 971 -65.19 -19.60 70.05
C PHE A 971 -65.81 -20.99 70.29
N GLN A 972 -65.02 -22.07 70.25
CA GLN A 972 -65.47 -23.39 70.72
C GLN A 972 -65.85 -23.36 72.20
N GLY A 973 -65.10 -22.62 73.04
CA GLY A 973 -65.45 -22.37 74.44
C GLY A 973 -66.76 -21.58 74.64
N LEU A 974 -67.21 -20.85 73.61
CA LEU A 974 -68.42 -20.01 73.59
C LEU A 974 -69.63 -20.64 72.86
N ASN A 975 -69.47 -21.87 72.31
CA ASN A 975 -70.52 -22.65 71.65
C ASN A 975 -71.08 -22.07 70.32
N ASP A 976 -70.36 -21.19 69.61
CA ASP A 976 -70.73 -20.72 68.25
C ASP A 976 -70.10 -21.61 67.16
N ILE A 977 -70.90 -22.57 66.69
CA ILE A 977 -70.47 -23.63 65.77
C ILE A 977 -70.24 -23.10 64.35
N THR A 978 -70.98 -22.06 63.91
CA THR A 978 -70.90 -21.59 62.51
C THR A 978 -69.61 -20.80 62.29
N SER A 979 -69.27 -19.92 63.24
CA SER A 979 -68.00 -19.19 63.25
C SER A 979 -66.83 -20.13 63.51
N ALA A 980 -67.01 -21.15 64.35
CA ALA A 980 -65.99 -22.18 64.58
C ALA A 980 -65.66 -22.96 63.30
N ILE A 981 -66.65 -23.42 62.50
CA ILE A 981 -66.37 -24.08 61.20
C ILE A 981 -65.61 -23.13 60.28
N LYS A 982 -66.04 -21.87 60.20
CA LYS A 982 -65.41 -20.87 59.36
C LYS A 982 -63.93 -20.65 59.72
N PHE A 983 -63.62 -20.45 61.00
CA PHE A 983 -62.24 -20.25 61.46
C PHE A 983 -61.40 -21.55 61.48
N LEU A 984 -62.02 -22.71 61.67
CA LEU A 984 -61.35 -24.02 61.54
C LEU A 984 -60.96 -24.32 60.09
N VAL A 985 -61.85 -24.02 59.14
CA VAL A 985 -61.54 -24.09 57.70
C VAL A 985 -60.45 -23.07 57.35
N PHE A 986 -60.50 -21.84 57.87
CA PHE A 986 -59.40 -20.87 57.72
C PHE A 986 -58.08 -21.36 58.33
N SER A 987 -58.12 -22.14 59.41
CA SER A 987 -56.94 -22.75 60.03
C SER A 987 -56.42 -24.01 59.32
N LYS A 988 -57.02 -24.40 58.18
CA LYS A 988 -56.70 -25.59 57.37
C LYS A 988 -56.93 -26.95 58.08
N CYS A 989 -57.76 -26.99 59.13
CA CYS A 989 -58.17 -28.21 59.82
C CYS A 989 -59.47 -28.78 59.21
N SER A 990 -59.39 -29.34 57.99
CA SER A 990 -60.57 -29.78 57.23
C SER A 990 -61.28 -31.01 57.83
N GLU A 991 -60.59 -31.90 58.53
CA GLU A 991 -61.21 -33.08 59.17
C GLU A 991 -62.14 -32.68 60.32
N GLU A 992 -61.67 -31.79 61.22
CA GLU A 992 -62.48 -31.26 62.32
C GLU A 992 -63.67 -30.47 61.79
N ALA A 993 -63.49 -29.71 60.70
CA ALA A 993 -64.55 -28.97 60.03
C ALA A 993 -65.58 -29.88 59.32
N PHE A 994 -65.12 -30.95 58.67
CA PHE A 994 -65.97 -31.93 57.98
C PHE A 994 -66.85 -32.70 58.96
N ASP A 995 -66.29 -33.18 60.06
CA ASP A 995 -67.04 -33.88 61.10
C ASP A 995 -68.09 -32.97 61.75
N LEU A 996 -67.75 -31.70 61.96
CA LEU A 996 -68.69 -30.71 62.47
C LEU A 996 -69.81 -30.39 61.46
N ALA A 997 -69.51 -30.35 60.16
CA ALA A 997 -70.48 -30.11 59.09
C ALA A 997 -71.42 -31.31 58.86
N LYS A 998 -70.88 -32.54 58.90
CA LYS A 998 -71.61 -33.79 58.74
C LYS A 998 -72.61 -34.04 59.88
N LYS A 999 -72.21 -33.80 61.13
CA LYS A 999 -73.10 -33.94 62.30
C LYS A 999 -74.32 -33.00 62.25
N ASN A 1000 -74.17 -31.85 61.60
CA ASN A 1000 -75.18 -30.79 61.58
C ASN A 1000 -75.93 -30.65 60.23
N GLY A 1001 -75.69 -31.55 59.26
CA GLY A 1001 -76.40 -31.56 57.98
C GLY A 1001 -76.10 -30.39 57.04
N LYS A 1002 -74.99 -29.65 57.24
CA LYS A 1002 -74.62 -28.45 56.46
C LYS A 1002 -73.53 -28.73 55.42
N MET A 1003 -73.71 -29.79 54.62
CA MET A 1003 -72.69 -30.28 53.68
C MET A 1003 -72.58 -29.43 52.40
N SER A 1004 -73.67 -28.82 51.94
CA SER A 1004 -73.64 -27.86 50.84
C SER A 1004 -72.86 -26.60 51.21
N LEU A 1005 -73.09 -26.06 52.41
CA LEU A 1005 -72.37 -24.90 52.95
C LEU A 1005 -70.88 -25.20 53.11
N TYR A 1006 -70.52 -26.42 53.53
CA TYR A 1006 -69.12 -26.86 53.59
C TYR A 1006 -68.48 -26.91 52.19
N GLY A 1007 -69.18 -27.46 51.19
CA GLY A 1007 -68.70 -27.49 49.80
C GLY A 1007 -68.55 -26.11 49.17
N GLU A 1008 -69.47 -25.18 49.45
CA GLU A 1008 -69.40 -23.78 49.01
C GLU A 1008 -68.27 -23.03 49.73
N ILE A 1009 -68.14 -23.17 51.05
CA ILE A 1009 -67.05 -22.56 51.82
C ILE A 1009 -65.69 -23.13 51.37
N LEU A 1010 -65.59 -24.41 51.00
CA LEU A 1010 -64.37 -24.98 50.42
C LEU A 1010 -64.02 -24.35 49.06
N LEU A 1011 -65.01 -24.09 48.20
CA LEU A 1011 -64.81 -23.45 46.91
C LEU A 1011 -64.46 -21.95 47.04
N ASP A 1012 -65.07 -21.26 48.01
CA ASP A 1012 -64.85 -19.82 48.24
C ASP A 1012 -63.56 -19.53 49.03
N THR A 1013 -63.12 -20.47 49.89
CA THR A 1013 -61.96 -20.26 50.78
C THR A 1013 -60.63 -20.69 50.15
N PHE A 1014 -60.62 -21.70 49.27
CA PHE A 1014 -59.39 -22.25 48.69
C PHE A 1014 -59.29 -22.01 47.18
N SER A 1015 -58.13 -21.51 46.73
CA SER A 1015 -57.76 -21.41 45.31
C SER A 1015 -57.40 -22.78 44.71
N GLU A 1016 -57.46 -22.93 43.37
CA GLU A 1016 -57.32 -24.21 42.64
C GLU A 1016 -56.10 -25.09 43.04
N ASP A 1017 -55.01 -24.49 43.51
CA ASP A 1017 -53.78 -25.18 43.91
C ASP A 1017 -53.75 -25.70 45.37
N GLU A 1018 -54.65 -25.24 46.25
CA GLU A 1018 -54.70 -25.68 47.67
C GLU A 1018 -55.74 -26.78 47.94
N ILE A 1019 -56.44 -27.22 46.89
CA ILE A 1019 -57.57 -28.14 46.97
C ILE A 1019 -57.11 -29.60 47.11
N LYS A 1020 -57.55 -30.28 48.18
CA LYS A 1020 -57.42 -31.74 48.30
C LYS A 1020 -58.52 -32.44 47.50
N PRO A 1021 -58.20 -33.24 46.47
CA PRO A 1021 -59.21 -33.93 45.66
C PRO A 1021 -60.08 -34.91 46.46
N GLN A 1022 -59.57 -35.42 47.59
CA GLN A 1022 -60.30 -36.32 48.50
C GLN A 1022 -61.48 -35.63 49.19
N ASP A 1023 -61.35 -34.35 49.55
CA ASP A 1023 -62.41 -33.61 50.23
C ASP A 1023 -63.61 -33.42 49.29
N PHE A 1024 -63.34 -33.15 48.01
CA PHE A 1024 -64.38 -33.09 46.97
C PHE A 1024 -64.91 -34.47 46.56
N ALA A 1025 -64.11 -35.54 46.59
CA ALA A 1025 -64.59 -36.91 46.36
C ALA A 1025 -65.59 -37.36 47.44
N ASN A 1026 -65.35 -36.97 48.69
CA ASN A 1026 -66.26 -37.24 49.80
C ASN A 1026 -67.58 -36.49 49.63
N VAL A 1027 -67.54 -35.23 49.18
CA VAL A 1027 -68.73 -34.44 48.80
C VAL A 1027 -69.44 -35.05 47.59
N ALA A 1028 -68.71 -35.48 46.56
CA ALA A 1028 -69.26 -36.05 45.32
C ALA A 1028 -69.97 -37.39 45.56
N SER A 1029 -69.37 -38.28 46.36
CA SER A 1029 -69.97 -39.57 46.73
C SER A 1029 -71.25 -39.42 47.56
N TYR A 1030 -71.36 -38.33 48.34
CA TYR A 1030 -72.60 -37.98 49.04
C TYR A 1030 -73.72 -37.64 48.04
N PHE A 1031 -73.44 -36.77 47.06
CA PHE A 1031 -74.42 -36.39 46.04
C PHE A 1031 -74.74 -37.50 45.02
N GLU A 1032 -73.82 -38.46 44.84
CA GLU A 1032 -74.07 -39.67 44.05
C GLU A 1032 -75.13 -40.56 44.71
N LYS A 1033 -75.12 -40.69 46.05
CA LYS A 1033 -76.16 -41.41 46.80
C LYS A 1033 -77.52 -40.71 46.72
N GLU A 1034 -77.54 -39.38 46.62
CA GLU A 1034 -78.76 -38.57 46.45
C GLU A 1034 -79.28 -38.53 44.99
N GLN A 1035 -78.66 -39.24 44.05
CA GLN A 1035 -79.01 -39.29 42.61
C GLN A 1035 -78.97 -37.94 41.87
N ASN A 1036 -78.28 -36.93 42.40
CA ASN A 1036 -78.13 -35.65 41.71
C ASN A 1036 -76.93 -35.69 40.74
N HIS A 1037 -77.16 -36.19 39.53
CA HIS A 1037 -76.09 -36.41 38.54
C HIS A 1037 -75.36 -35.14 38.08
N LEU A 1038 -75.96 -33.94 38.17
CA LEU A 1038 -75.30 -32.68 37.82
C LEU A 1038 -74.28 -32.27 38.89
N LEU A 1039 -74.70 -32.18 40.17
CA LEU A 1039 -73.79 -31.81 41.26
C LEU A 1039 -72.75 -32.90 41.52
N ALA A 1040 -73.14 -34.17 41.41
CA ALA A 1040 -72.20 -35.28 41.46
C ALA A 1040 -71.16 -35.14 40.33
N GLY A 1041 -71.59 -34.85 39.09
CA GLY A 1041 -70.69 -34.59 37.97
C GLY A 1041 -69.75 -33.40 38.21
N LYS A 1042 -70.25 -32.30 38.78
CA LYS A 1042 -69.48 -31.09 39.12
C LYS A 1042 -68.43 -31.35 40.21
N TYR A 1043 -68.81 -32.02 41.29
CA TYR A 1043 -67.86 -32.32 42.37
C TYR A 1043 -66.90 -33.45 41.99
N TRP A 1044 -67.29 -34.42 41.15
CA TRP A 1044 -66.35 -35.40 40.58
C TRP A 1044 -65.34 -34.76 39.63
N PHE A 1045 -65.74 -33.71 38.89
CA PHE A 1045 -64.82 -32.89 38.10
C PHE A 1045 -63.79 -32.19 38.99
N HIS A 1046 -64.21 -31.53 40.07
CA HIS A 1046 -63.29 -30.91 41.03
C HIS A 1046 -62.45 -31.95 41.82
N ALA A 1047 -62.94 -33.18 41.96
CA ALA A 1047 -62.20 -34.32 42.52
C ALA A 1047 -61.23 -34.99 41.53
N ARG A 1048 -61.14 -34.51 40.27
CA ARG A 1048 -60.28 -35.01 39.19
C ARG A 1048 -60.56 -36.46 38.73
N ASP A 1049 -61.75 -37.00 38.99
CA ASP A 1049 -62.21 -38.29 38.42
C ASP A 1049 -63.05 -38.03 37.16
N TYR A 1050 -62.35 -37.78 36.06
CA TYR A 1050 -62.95 -37.33 34.80
C TYR A 1050 -63.84 -38.38 34.13
N GLN A 1051 -63.56 -39.67 34.31
CA GLN A 1051 -64.36 -40.75 33.72
C GLN A 1051 -65.75 -40.83 34.36
N LYS A 1052 -65.83 -40.76 35.70
CA LYS A 1052 -67.12 -40.72 36.39
C LYS A 1052 -67.85 -39.41 36.14
N ALA A 1053 -67.13 -38.29 36.16
CA ALA A 1053 -67.70 -36.98 35.84
C ALA A 1053 -68.35 -37.00 34.44
N MET A 1054 -67.63 -37.47 33.41
CA MET A 1054 -68.13 -37.56 32.05
C MET A 1054 -69.36 -38.46 31.94
N LYS A 1055 -69.35 -39.63 32.58
CA LYS A 1055 -70.49 -40.56 32.57
C LYS A 1055 -71.76 -39.94 33.17
N HIS A 1056 -71.63 -39.21 34.28
CA HIS A 1056 -72.76 -38.54 34.92
C HIS A 1056 -73.22 -37.29 34.15
N LEU A 1057 -72.28 -36.55 33.55
CA LEU A 1057 -72.59 -35.37 32.73
C LEU A 1057 -73.27 -35.74 31.41
N LEU A 1058 -72.82 -36.79 30.71
CA LEU A 1058 -73.51 -37.30 29.52
C LEU A 1058 -74.91 -37.84 29.84
N ARG A 1059 -75.09 -38.47 31.01
CA ARG A 1059 -76.41 -38.91 31.48
C ARG A 1059 -77.31 -37.72 31.83
N ALA A 1060 -76.74 -36.64 32.36
CA ALA A 1060 -77.46 -35.39 32.61
C ALA A 1060 -77.78 -34.65 31.30
N ALA A 1061 -76.92 -34.71 30.29
CA ALA A 1061 -77.12 -34.08 28.97
C ALA A 1061 -78.28 -34.68 28.18
N LYS A 1062 -78.57 -35.99 28.36
CA LYS A 1062 -79.76 -36.65 27.80
C LYS A 1062 -81.09 -36.14 28.39
N SER A 1063 -81.04 -35.38 29.49
CA SER A 1063 -82.21 -34.75 30.08
C SER A 1063 -82.34 -33.32 29.55
N ASN A 1064 -83.34 -33.06 28.70
CA ASN A 1064 -83.56 -31.79 27.99
C ASN A 1064 -83.57 -30.52 28.88
N SER A 1065 -83.77 -30.64 30.20
CA SER A 1065 -83.83 -29.48 31.11
C SER A 1065 -82.46 -28.84 31.40
N LYS A 1066 -81.36 -29.59 31.31
CA LYS A 1066 -80.02 -29.14 31.77
C LYS A 1066 -78.91 -29.42 30.74
N GLU A 1067 -79.30 -29.59 29.48
CA GLU A 1067 -78.43 -29.99 28.37
C GLU A 1067 -77.24 -29.02 28.16
N LYS A 1068 -77.48 -27.71 28.16
CA LYS A 1068 -76.43 -26.69 27.90
C LYS A 1068 -75.36 -26.63 29.01
N GLU A 1069 -75.76 -26.71 30.28
CA GLU A 1069 -74.82 -26.71 31.41
C GLU A 1069 -74.05 -28.02 31.51
N ALA A 1070 -74.70 -29.16 31.24
CA ALA A 1070 -74.04 -30.45 31.24
C ALA A 1070 -73.00 -30.57 30.11
N ILE A 1071 -73.29 -30.08 28.90
CA ILE A 1071 -72.37 -30.11 27.75
C ILE A 1071 -71.19 -29.15 27.95
N THR A 1072 -71.40 -27.97 28.53
CA THR A 1072 -70.30 -27.03 28.82
C THR A 1072 -69.34 -27.59 29.86
N ILE A 1073 -69.85 -28.14 30.96
CA ILE A 1073 -69.01 -28.79 31.97
C ILE A 1073 -68.35 -30.05 31.38
N ALA A 1074 -69.01 -30.79 30.48
CA ALA A 1074 -68.40 -31.93 29.78
C ALA A 1074 -67.24 -31.50 28.85
N ILE A 1075 -67.35 -30.37 28.15
CA ILE A 1075 -66.25 -29.81 27.36
C ILE A 1075 -65.07 -29.45 28.27
N ASP A 1076 -65.34 -28.84 29.43
CA ASP A 1076 -64.30 -28.49 30.40
C ASP A 1076 -63.65 -29.74 31.01
N VAL A 1077 -64.40 -30.84 31.19
CA VAL A 1077 -63.87 -32.16 31.59
C VAL A 1077 -62.95 -32.74 30.50
N VAL A 1078 -63.30 -32.66 29.22
CA VAL A 1078 -62.40 -33.12 28.13
C VAL A 1078 -61.15 -32.26 28.06
N ALA A 1079 -61.31 -30.93 28.20
CA ALA A 1079 -60.19 -29.99 28.20
C ALA A 1079 -59.21 -30.26 29.36
N ALA A 1080 -59.73 -30.58 30.55
CA ALA A 1080 -58.91 -30.86 31.73
C ALA A 1080 -58.31 -32.28 31.74
N SER A 1081 -58.99 -33.28 31.15
CA SER A 1081 -58.57 -34.69 31.20
C SER A 1081 -57.47 -35.05 30.18
N ASN A 1082 -57.39 -34.32 29.07
CA ASN A 1082 -56.42 -34.57 27.99
C ASN A 1082 -56.46 -36.02 27.42
N ASP A 1083 -57.55 -36.75 27.66
CA ASP A 1083 -57.74 -38.14 27.25
C ASP A 1083 -58.43 -38.19 25.88
N ASP A 1084 -57.74 -38.75 24.88
CA ASP A 1084 -58.24 -38.85 23.51
C ASP A 1084 -59.51 -39.70 23.42
N SER A 1085 -59.67 -40.71 24.28
CA SER A 1085 -60.85 -41.58 24.28
C SER A 1085 -62.11 -40.85 24.69
N LEU A 1086 -62.05 -40.05 25.77
CA LEU A 1086 -63.15 -39.21 26.23
C LEU A 1086 -63.46 -38.12 25.19
N SER A 1087 -62.43 -37.57 24.54
CA SER A 1087 -62.64 -36.59 23.47
C SER A 1087 -63.36 -37.19 22.27
N ASN A 1088 -63.03 -38.41 21.86
CA ASN A 1088 -63.72 -39.09 20.76
C ASN A 1088 -65.17 -39.39 21.13
N THR A 1089 -65.44 -39.86 22.35
CA THR A 1089 -66.83 -40.09 22.80
C THR A 1089 -67.66 -38.79 22.83
N LEU A 1090 -67.05 -37.65 23.14
CA LEU A 1090 -67.73 -36.36 23.08
C LEU A 1090 -67.88 -35.85 21.63
N ILE A 1091 -66.91 -36.09 20.75
CA ILE A 1091 -66.98 -35.72 19.32
C ILE A 1091 -68.06 -36.55 18.62
N GLU A 1092 -68.11 -37.86 18.83
CA GLU A 1092 -69.18 -38.74 18.31
C GLU A 1092 -70.57 -38.25 18.78
N PHE A 1093 -70.67 -37.84 20.05
CA PHE A 1093 -71.90 -37.26 20.61
C PHE A 1093 -72.26 -35.91 19.96
N LEU A 1094 -71.29 -35.03 19.70
CA LEU A 1094 -71.51 -33.72 19.07
C LEU A 1094 -71.82 -33.81 17.57
N LEU A 1095 -71.20 -34.75 16.85
CA LEU A 1095 -71.47 -35.01 15.43
C LEU A 1095 -72.81 -35.75 15.21
N GLY A 1096 -73.44 -36.23 16.28
CA GLY A 1096 -74.74 -36.89 16.23
C GLY A 1096 -74.67 -38.37 15.85
N GLU A 1097 -73.49 -39.00 15.91
CA GLU A 1097 -73.34 -40.43 15.59
C GLU A 1097 -73.99 -41.33 16.66
N THR A 1098 -74.06 -40.87 17.92
CA THR A 1098 -74.71 -41.61 19.02
C THR A 1098 -76.20 -41.27 19.20
N ASP A 1099 -76.59 -40.02 18.90
CA ASP A 1099 -77.92 -39.46 19.23
C ASP A 1099 -78.74 -39.09 17.98
N GLY A 1100 -78.20 -39.29 16.77
CA GLY A 1100 -78.87 -39.12 15.47
C GLY A 1100 -79.09 -37.67 15.01
N LEU A 1101 -78.68 -36.67 15.80
CA LEU A 1101 -78.85 -35.24 15.52
C LEU A 1101 -77.51 -34.50 15.67
N PRO A 1102 -76.94 -33.92 14.60
CA PRO A 1102 -75.74 -33.11 14.72
C PRO A 1102 -76.01 -31.87 15.57
N LYS A 1103 -75.16 -31.62 16.56
CA LYS A 1103 -75.23 -30.45 17.44
C LYS A 1103 -74.56 -29.24 16.79
N ASP A 1104 -74.82 -28.06 17.35
CA ASP A 1104 -74.31 -26.79 16.82
C ASP A 1104 -72.76 -26.82 16.66
N PRO A 1105 -72.22 -26.51 15.47
CA PRO A 1105 -70.78 -26.45 15.20
C PRO A 1105 -69.98 -25.58 16.19
N LYS A 1106 -70.63 -24.66 16.90
CA LYS A 1106 -70.03 -23.84 17.97
C LYS A 1106 -69.48 -24.68 19.13
N TYR A 1107 -70.11 -25.81 19.48
CA TYR A 1107 -69.59 -26.70 20.53
C TYR A 1107 -68.36 -27.48 20.06
N LEU A 1108 -68.34 -27.88 18.78
CA LEU A 1108 -67.18 -28.54 18.16
C LEU A 1108 -65.99 -27.57 18.06
N PHE A 1109 -66.24 -26.33 17.66
CA PHE A 1109 -65.24 -25.26 17.67
C PHE A 1109 -64.69 -25.03 19.09
N ARG A 1110 -65.55 -24.88 20.11
CA ARG A 1110 -65.12 -24.70 21.50
C ARG A 1110 -64.31 -25.89 22.03
N LEU A 1111 -64.66 -27.11 21.63
CA LEU A 1111 -63.93 -28.32 22.00
C LEU A 1111 -62.52 -28.34 21.38
N TYR A 1112 -62.38 -28.08 20.09
CA TYR A 1112 -61.07 -28.04 19.42
C TYR A 1112 -60.18 -26.92 19.95
N MET A 1113 -60.77 -25.77 20.30
CA MET A 1113 -60.07 -24.65 20.94
C MET A 1113 -59.56 -25.05 22.33
N ALA A 1114 -60.41 -25.67 23.15
CA ALA A 1114 -60.03 -26.12 24.48
C ALA A 1114 -58.92 -27.20 24.45
N LYS A 1115 -58.91 -28.07 23.43
CA LYS A 1115 -57.87 -29.10 23.21
C LYS A 1115 -56.63 -28.58 22.45
N LYS A 1116 -56.55 -27.28 22.14
CA LYS A 1116 -55.46 -26.66 21.35
C LYS A 1116 -55.24 -27.30 19.97
N GLN A 1117 -56.27 -27.92 19.39
CA GLN A 1117 -56.23 -28.49 18.04
C GLN A 1117 -56.53 -27.42 17.00
N PHE A 1118 -55.62 -26.46 16.85
CA PHE A 1118 -55.83 -25.24 16.06
C PHE A 1118 -56.10 -25.48 14.57
N ARG A 1119 -55.58 -26.59 14.00
CA ARG A 1119 -55.79 -26.92 12.58
C ARG A 1119 -57.24 -27.29 12.29
N GLU A 1120 -57.85 -28.12 13.11
CA GLU A 1120 -59.27 -28.48 12.94
C GLU A 1120 -60.20 -27.35 13.38
N ALA A 1121 -59.82 -26.61 14.43
CA ALA A 1121 -60.53 -25.38 14.84
C ALA A 1121 -60.58 -24.34 13.71
N SER A 1122 -59.51 -24.17 12.93
CA SER A 1122 -59.47 -23.23 11.79
C SER A 1122 -60.46 -23.60 10.68
N LYS A 1123 -60.65 -24.90 10.40
CA LYS A 1123 -61.64 -25.37 9.42
C LYS A 1123 -63.06 -25.14 9.94
N SER A 1124 -63.33 -25.46 11.20
CA SER A 1124 -64.62 -25.20 11.83
C SER A 1124 -64.94 -23.70 11.86
N ALA A 1125 -63.96 -22.84 12.13
CA ALA A 1125 -64.13 -21.39 12.07
C ALA A 1125 -64.47 -20.89 10.67
N LEU A 1126 -63.87 -21.47 9.62
CA LEU A 1126 -64.19 -21.13 8.23
C LEU A 1126 -65.63 -21.53 7.86
N ILE A 1127 -66.09 -22.70 8.32
CA ILE A 1127 -67.47 -23.15 8.12
C ILE A 1127 -68.45 -22.21 8.81
N ILE A 1128 -68.20 -21.88 10.08
CA ILE A 1128 -69.03 -20.93 10.85
C ILE A 1128 -69.05 -19.56 10.17
N ALA A 1129 -67.91 -19.07 9.70
CA ALA A 1129 -67.82 -17.78 9.02
C ALA A 1129 -68.59 -17.78 7.69
N ASN A 1130 -68.51 -18.85 6.89
CA ASN A 1130 -69.29 -18.97 5.66
C ASN A 1130 -70.80 -19.06 5.93
N GLU A 1131 -71.21 -19.81 6.96
CA GLU A 1131 -72.63 -19.91 7.34
C GLU A 1131 -73.18 -18.56 7.82
N GLU A 1132 -72.43 -17.85 8.67
CA GLU A 1132 -72.81 -16.50 9.12
C GLU A 1132 -72.77 -15.47 7.97
N GLN A 1133 -71.88 -15.63 6.97
CA GLN A 1133 -71.88 -14.82 5.75
C GLN A 1133 -73.12 -15.06 4.88
N ILE A 1134 -73.53 -16.32 4.69
CA ILE A 1134 -74.76 -16.68 3.95
C ILE A 1134 -75.99 -16.12 4.68
N ASN A 1135 -75.98 -16.12 6.01
CA ASN A 1135 -77.03 -15.54 6.85
C ASN A 1135 -76.98 -13.99 6.92
N GLY A 1136 -76.01 -13.34 6.27
CA GLY A 1136 -75.88 -11.88 6.21
C GLY A 1136 -75.23 -11.23 7.45
N ASN A 1137 -74.73 -12.02 8.41
CA ASN A 1137 -74.09 -11.55 9.64
C ASN A 1137 -72.57 -11.37 9.46
N TYR A 1138 -72.17 -10.49 8.55
CA TYR A 1138 -70.75 -10.28 8.19
C TYR A 1138 -69.85 -9.89 9.36
N ARG A 1139 -70.39 -9.23 10.39
CA ARG A 1139 -69.63 -8.86 11.60
C ARG A 1139 -69.27 -10.07 12.45
N ASN A 1140 -70.20 -11.00 12.65
CA ASN A 1140 -69.94 -12.22 13.41
C ASN A 1140 -68.96 -13.13 12.65
N ALA A 1141 -69.10 -13.21 11.33
CA ALA A 1141 -68.14 -13.91 10.48
C ALA A 1141 -66.73 -13.30 10.56
N HIS A 1142 -66.63 -11.96 10.57
CA HIS A 1142 -65.37 -11.25 10.77
C HIS A 1142 -64.77 -11.55 12.15
N ASP A 1143 -65.54 -11.43 13.23
CA ASP A 1143 -65.04 -11.56 14.59
C ASP A 1143 -64.55 -12.99 14.88
N VAL A 1144 -65.23 -14.01 14.35
CA VAL A 1144 -64.80 -15.42 14.44
C VAL A 1144 -63.48 -15.65 13.70
N LEU A 1145 -63.35 -15.16 12.46
CA LEU A 1145 -62.12 -15.29 11.66
C LEU A 1145 -60.96 -14.49 12.27
N PHE A 1146 -61.24 -13.30 12.80
CA PHE A 1146 -60.24 -12.43 13.41
C PHE A 1146 -59.70 -13.01 14.71
N ALA A 1147 -60.58 -13.49 15.61
CA ALA A 1147 -60.18 -14.13 16.86
C ALA A 1147 -59.29 -15.36 16.59
N MET A 1148 -59.67 -16.20 15.61
CA MET A 1148 -58.86 -17.35 15.23
C MET A 1148 -57.50 -16.94 14.61
N CYS A 1149 -57.46 -15.90 13.78
CA CYS A 1149 -56.19 -15.37 13.24
C CYS A 1149 -55.26 -14.87 14.36
N GLN A 1150 -55.81 -14.24 15.39
CA GLN A 1150 -55.05 -13.72 16.52
C GLN A 1150 -54.48 -14.86 17.38
N GLU A 1151 -55.26 -15.90 17.64
CA GLU A 1151 -54.78 -17.07 18.38
C GLU A 1151 -53.73 -17.89 17.60
N LEU A 1152 -53.89 -18.04 16.28
CA LEU A 1152 -52.87 -18.71 15.45
C LEU A 1152 -51.54 -17.93 15.48
N LYS A 1153 -51.59 -16.59 15.44
CA LYS A 1153 -50.40 -15.73 15.57
C LYS A 1153 -49.75 -15.83 16.94
N GLN A 1154 -50.54 -15.79 18.02
CA GLN A 1154 -50.01 -15.88 19.39
C GLN A 1154 -49.29 -17.22 19.64
N ASN A 1155 -49.76 -18.30 19.01
CA ASN A 1155 -49.16 -19.63 19.13
C ASN A 1155 -48.09 -19.92 18.05
N GLY A 1156 -47.71 -18.94 17.21
CA GLY A 1156 -46.65 -19.09 16.21
C GLY A 1156 -46.98 -19.99 15.02
N ILE A 1157 -48.27 -20.27 14.76
CA ILE A 1157 -48.73 -21.13 13.67
C ILE A 1157 -49.08 -20.27 12.45
N GLY A 1158 -48.57 -20.64 11.27
CA GLY A 1158 -48.86 -19.93 10.03
C GLY A 1158 -50.36 -19.90 9.70
N ILE A 1159 -50.90 -18.72 9.42
CA ILE A 1159 -52.33 -18.56 9.08
C ILE A 1159 -52.59 -19.16 7.68
N PRO A 1160 -53.60 -20.03 7.51
CA PRO A 1160 -54.01 -20.54 6.20
C PRO A 1160 -54.42 -19.42 5.24
N TYR A 1161 -53.99 -19.51 3.99
CA TYR A 1161 -54.24 -18.48 2.97
C TYR A 1161 -55.74 -18.18 2.77
N GLU A 1162 -56.59 -19.21 2.71
CA GLU A 1162 -58.05 -19.05 2.55
C GLU A 1162 -58.68 -18.23 3.68
N MET A 1163 -58.23 -18.45 4.92
CA MET A 1163 -58.72 -17.74 6.10
C MET A 1163 -58.27 -16.27 6.08
N TYR A 1164 -57.02 -16.03 5.71
CA TYR A 1164 -56.49 -14.67 5.56
C TYR A 1164 -57.17 -13.92 4.40
N ALA A 1165 -57.41 -14.58 3.27
CA ALA A 1165 -58.08 -14.00 2.12
C ALA A 1165 -59.53 -13.59 2.45
N ASN A 1166 -60.29 -14.46 3.13
CA ASN A 1166 -61.65 -14.16 3.57
C ASN A 1166 -61.70 -13.02 4.61
N LEU A 1167 -60.73 -12.97 5.53
CA LEU A 1167 -60.63 -11.86 6.48
C LEU A 1167 -60.30 -10.54 5.77
N MET A 1168 -59.34 -10.53 4.83
CA MET A 1168 -58.95 -9.31 4.10
C MET A 1168 -60.06 -8.77 3.20
N LEU A 1169 -60.86 -9.66 2.59
CA LEU A 1169 -62.06 -9.27 1.86
C LEU A 1169 -63.06 -8.52 2.76
N LEU A 1170 -63.26 -9.00 3.99
CA LEU A 1170 -64.13 -8.33 4.96
C LEU A 1170 -63.51 -7.04 5.53
N HIS A 1171 -62.19 -6.98 5.67
CA HIS A 1171 -61.47 -5.88 6.31
C HIS A 1171 -61.33 -4.60 5.44
N ASN A 1172 -61.32 -4.71 4.10
CA ASN A 1172 -60.98 -3.60 3.20
C ASN A 1172 -62.17 -2.89 2.51
N ILE A 1173 -63.42 -3.19 2.87
CA ILE A 1173 -64.59 -2.73 2.12
C ILE A 1173 -64.86 -1.21 2.21
N VAL A 1174 -64.57 -0.58 3.36
CA VAL A 1174 -64.88 0.85 3.60
C VAL A 1174 -63.91 1.80 2.87
N PRO A 1175 -62.57 1.64 2.93
CA PRO A 1175 -61.64 2.51 2.21
C PRO A 1175 -61.80 2.44 0.69
N ILE A 1176 -62.02 1.23 0.15
CA ILE A 1176 -62.20 1.02 -1.30
C ILE A 1176 -63.44 1.77 -1.78
N LEU A 1177 -64.59 1.59 -1.12
CA LEU A 1177 -65.82 2.30 -1.48
C LEU A 1177 -65.70 3.83 -1.31
N THR A 1178 -64.95 4.29 -0.30
CA THR A 1178 -64.70 5.73 -0.09
C THR A 1178 -63.92 6.31 -1.27
N SER A 1179 -62.90 5.59 -1.74
CA SER A 1179 -62.08 6.02 -2.89
C SER A 1179 -62.86 5.99 -4.20
N THR A 1180 -63.68 4.96 -4.45
CA THR A 1180 -64.48 4.85 -5.68
C THR A 1180 -65.51 5.96 -5.78
N VAL A 1181 -66.17 6.36 -4.68
CA VAL A 1181 -67.11 7.50 -4.70
C VAL A 1181 -66.41 8.80 -5.09
N ILE A 1182 -65.19 9.04 -4.59
CA ILE A 1182 -64.43 10.26 -4.86
C ILE A 1182 -63.98 10.31 -6.32
N GLU A 1183 -63.45 9.20 -6.85
CA GLU A 1183 -62.97 9.14 -8.23
C GLU A 1183 -64.13 9.15 -9.23
N CYS A 1184 -65.23 8.44 -8.99
CA CYS A 1184 -66.43 8.54 -9.83
C CYS A 1184 -66.99 9.97 -9.84
N HIS A 1185 -66.97 10.67 -8.69
CA HIS A 1185 -67.40 12.06 -8.63
C HIS A 1185 -66.46 13.01 -9.41
N ARG A 1186 -65.13 12.79 -9.35
CA ARG A 1186 -64.13 13.53 -10.13
C ARG A 1186 -64.27 13.30 -11.64
N ALA A 1187 -64.52 12.06 -12.04
CA ALA A 1187 -64.67 11.64 -13.43
C ALA A 1187 -66.03 12.03 -14.06
N GLY A 1188 -66.94 12.63 -13.29
CA GLY A 1188 -68.26 13.05 -13.79
C GLY A 1188 -69.29 11.93 -13.91
N LEU A 1189 -69.00 10.73 -13.41
CA LEU A 1189 -69.89 9.56 -13.35
C LEU A 1189 -70.86 9.71 -12.16
N ARG A 1190 -71.85 10.59 -12.32
CA ARG A 1190 -72.72 11.04 -11.22
C ARG A 1190 -73.65 9.94 -10.70
N HIS A 1191 -74.08 8.99 -11.52
CA HIS A 1191 -74.97 7.91 -11.08
C HIS A 1191 -74.22 6.85 -10.27
N ALA A 1192 -73.06 6.41 -10.74
CA ALA A 1192 -72.19 5.49 -10.01
C ALA A 1192 -71.74 6.09 -8.66
N ALA A 1193 -71.31 7.35 -8.66
CA ALA A 1193 -70.92 8.06 -7.43
C ALA A 1193 -72.07 8.12 -6.42
N TYR A 1194 -73.31 8.39 -6.86
CA TYR A 1194 -74.48 8.43 -5.98
C TYR A 1194 -74.82 7.05 -5.40
N LYS A 1195 -74.77 5.98 -6.20
CA LYS A 1195 -75.08 4.61 -5.78
C LYS A 1195 -74.14 4.10 -4.68
N TYR A 1196 -72.84 4.30 -4.83
CA TYR A 1196 -71.87 3.84 -3.83
C TYR A 1196 -71.84 4.76 -2.60
N ALA A 1197 -72.12 6.06 -2.77
CA ALA A 1197 -72.24 6.99 -1.67
C ALA A 1197 -73.43 6.66 -0.74
N THR A 1198 -74.57 6.21 -1.27
CA THR A 1198 -75.70 5.75 -0.43
C THR A 1198 -75.36 4.49 0.36
N THR A 1199 -74.58 3.57 -0.20
CA THR A 1199 -74.18 2.33 0.50
C THR A 1199 -73.26 2.62 1.70
N LEU A 1200 -72.32 3.56 1.56
CA LEU A 1200 -71.43 4.02 2.63
C LEU A 1200 -72.15 4.75 3.77
N MET A 1201 -73.31 5.35 3.49
CA MET A 1201 -74.07 6.12 4.47
C MET A 1201 -75.03 5.28 5.32
N ASN A 1202 -75.04 3.95 5.13
CA ASN A 1202 -75.71 3.02 6.03
C ASN A 1202 -75.12 3.10 7.46
N PRO A 1203 -75.92 2.88 8.52
CA PRO A 1203 -75.49 3.05 9.92
C PRO A 1203 -74.25 2.24 10.30
N GLU A 1204 -74.05 1.10 9.62
CA GLU A 1204 -72.97 0.14 9.84
C GLU A 1204 -71.60 0.65 9.35
N TYR A 1205 -71.56 1.37 8.23
CA TYR A 1205 -70.31 1.83 7.59
C TYR A 1205 -69.99 3.30 7.88
N ARG A 1206 -71.01 4.11 8.20
CA ARG A 1206 -70.89 5.57 8.39
C ARG A 1206 -69.88 5.99 9.45
N LYS A 1207 -69.71 5.21 10.53
CA LYS A 1207 -68.76 5.52 11.62
C LYS A 1207 -67.29 5.33 11.23
N ASN A 1208 -67.03 4.54 10.18
CA ASN A 1208 -65.69 4.14 9.76
C ASN A 1208 -65.19 4.93 8.54
N VAL A 1209 -66.02 5.84 7.99
CA VAL A 1209 -65.62 6.76 6.92
C VAL A 1209 -64.81 7.91 7.52
N ASP A 1210 -63.62 8.15 6.98
CA ASP A 1210 -62.74 9.23 7.43
C ASP A 1210 -63.48 10.59 7.39
N PRO A 1211 -63.47 11.36 8.50
CA PRO A 1211 -64.18 12.65 8.61
C PRO A 1211 -63.80 13.65 7.52
N LYS A 1212 -62.60 13.54 6.93
CA LYS A 1212 -62.14 14.37 5.80
C LYS A 1212 -63.01 14.21 4.55
N TYR A 1213 -63.55 13.01 4.31
CA TYR A 1213 -64.32 12.69 3.11
C TYR A 1213 -65.82 12.57 3.39
N ALA A 1214 -66.22 12.34 4.64
CA ALA A 1214 -67.61 12.18 5.06
C ALA A 1214 -68.53 13.33 4.58
N LYS A 1215 -68.11 14.60 4.74
CA LYS A 1215 -68.90 15.76 4.27
C LYS A 1215 -69.09 15.80 2.75
N LYS A 1216 -68.10 15.34 1.98
CA LYS A 1216 -68.18 15.31 0.50
C LYS A 1216 -69.12 14.21 0.04
N ILE A 1217 -69.04 13.03 0.65
CA ILE A 1217 -69.89 11.88 0.33
C ILE A 1217 -71.34 12.19 0.71
N GLU A 1218 -71.59 12.83 1.85
CA GLU A 1218 -72.92 13.34 2.22
C GLU A 1218 -73.47 14.34 1.21
N ALA A 1219 -72.64 15.22 0.66
CA ALA A 1219 -73.06 16.19 -0.34
C ALA A 1219 -73.45 15.52 -1.67
N VAL A 1220 -72.77 14.44 -2.07
CA VAL A 1220 -73.11 13.63 -3.25
C VAL A 1220 -74.48 12.97 -3.07
N VAL A 1221 -74.77 12.40 -1.89
CA VAL A 1221 -76.10 11.81 -1.59
C VAL A 1221 -77.21 12.85 -1.52
N ARG A 1222 -76.93 14.08 -1.07
CA ARG A 1222 -77.94 15.16 -1.00
C ARG A 1222 -78.35 15.72 -2.36
N LYS A 1223 -77.57 15.48 -3.43
CA LYS A 1223 -77.83 15.99 -4.79
C LYS A 1223 -77.97 14.82 -5.77
N PRO A 1224 -79.13 14.14 -5.82
CA PRO A 1224 -79.35 13.11 -6.83
C PRO A 1224 -79.29 13.71 -8.24
N PRO A 1225 -78.69 13.01 -9.22
CA PRO A 1225 -78.63 13.47 -10.61
C PRO A 1225 -80.05 13.65 -11.18
N LYS A 1226 -80.31 14.77 -11.88
CA LYS A 1226 -81.60 15.08 -12.52
C LYS A 1226 -81.73 14.30 -13.83
N ASN A 1227 -82.86 13.62 -14.05
CA ASN A 1227 -83.20 13.01 -15.35
C ASN A 1227 -83.24 14.10 -16.45
N GLY A 1228 -82.35 13.98 -17.43
CA GLY A 1228 -82.30 14.85 -18.61
C GLY A 1228 -83.48 14.60 -19.57
N LYS A 1229 -83.82 15.62 -20.37
CA LYS A 1229 -84.92 15.63 -21.35
C LYS A 1229 -84.65 14.67 -22.52
N GLU A 1230 -85.74 14.27 -23.20
CA GLU A 1230 -85.83 13.31 -24.31
C GLU A 1230 -84.64 13.35 -25.30
N GLY A 1231 -83.91 12.23 -25.39
CA GLY A 1231 -82.99 11.95 -26.50
C GLY A 1231 -81.55 11.54 -26.12
N GLU A 1232 -81.11 11.72 -24.87
CA GLU A 1232 -79.76 11.32 -24.42
C GLU A 1232 -79.80 10.08 -23.50
N ALA A 1233 -78.82 9.19 -23.65
CA ALA A 1233 -78.73 7.91 -22.95
C ALA A 1233 -78.79 8.08 -21.41
N ILE A 1234 -79.67 7.30 -20.77
CA ILE A 1234 -79.87 7.27 -19.32
C ILE A 1234 -78.71 6.48 -18.70
N GLY A 1235 -77.62 7.15 -18.36
CA GLY A 1235 -76.48 6.51 -17.70
C GLY A 1235 -75.20 7.33 -17.79
N ASP A 1236 -74.25 7.03 -16.90
CA ASP A 1236 -72.90 7.56 -17.02
C ASP A 1236 -72.28 7.10 -18.37
N PRO A 1237 -71.47 7.94 -19.06
CA PRO A 1237 -70.96 7.62 -20.40
C PRO A 1237 -70.18 6.31 -20.44
N MET A 1238 -70.50 5.43 -21.40
CA MET A 1238 -69.73 4.18 -21.62
C MET A 1238 -68.33 4.52 -22.11
N GLU A 1239 -67.32 3.93 -21.45
CA GLU A 1239 -65.91 4.11 -21.78
C GLU A 1239 -65.62 3.51 -23.17
N ALA A 1240 -64.94 4.27 -24.03
CA ALA A 1240 -64.56 3.81 -25.36
C ALA A 1240 -63.41 2.80 -25.25
N LEU A 1241 -63.70 1.52 -25.48
CA LEU A 1241 -62.69 0.44 -25.45
C LEU A 1241 -61.80 0.52 -26.70
N SER A 1242 -60.48 0.59 -26.51
CA SER A 1242 -59.50 0.35 -27.58
C SER A 1242 -59.52 -1.13 -27.99
N PRO A 1243 -59.42 -1.46 -29.29
CA PRO A 1243 -59.39 -2.86 -29.74
C PRO A 1243 -58.20 -3.60 -29.13
N CYS A 1244 -58.44 -4.87 -28.76
CA CYS A 1244 -57.47 -5.73 -28.10
C CYS A 1244 -56.28 -5.99 -29.04
N PRO A 1245 -55.02 -5.82 -28.61
CA PRO A 1245 -53.86 -6.08 -29.46
C PRO A 1245 -53.63 -7.58 -29.79
N TYR A 1246 -54.54 -8.47 -29.37
CA TYR A 1246 -54.47 -9.92 -29.62
C TYR A 1246 -55.70 -10.50 -30.33
N CYS A 1247 -56.72 -9.72 -30.70
CA CYS A 1247 -57.79 -10.19 -31.59
C CYS A 1247 -58.27 -9.09 -32.56
#